data_AF-A0A7X7S866-F1
#
_entry.id   AF-A0A7X7S866-F1
#
_cell.length_a   1.000
_cell.length_b   1.000
_cell.length_c   1.000
_cell.angle_alpha   90.00
_cell.angle_beta   90.00
_cell.angle_gamma   90.00
#
_symmetry.space_group_name_H-M   'P 1'
#
loop_
_entity.id
_entity.type
_entity.pdbx_description
1 polymer ?
#
loop_
_entity_poly.entity_id
_entity_poly.type
_entity_poly.pdbx_seq_one_letter_code
_entity_poly.pdbx_strand_id
1 'polypeptide(L)'
;MEFLARIVDGQSQLLKDHIDGVSDRISRYALPGFGATTKLLAIVHDIGKYSLRWQHYLEGKISETVPHSPFGAHMIDTLFSQMSEKEQNIFARDVLQFVIQAHHGIFDALSLGGNHTIDSKKTHFEKTHSQYYGEIKRAFFAEYSPRLIDELTNESQVEFSEFMSKIVNLKDGMVDPYYAIGTLARILLSALIDADWSDASAFHGDDSTTLDSLLEHFSWDEPLNSLQTQMNSFQHRTHINDLRDQIAKECRESAGLATGIYQLHVPTGGGKTLAVMQFALKHASLNQKSRIIYAAPYKSIIVQTADVYKNFLTLNVDQRVRNAMILEHHGDVIQGASNENDESYSMYEYLTGSWKSPIILTTLVQLLNTMFSDSKKSIRRLHNLTNAILIIDEFQSVPNHSKSLFNSFINVLSLWFGTTVILCSATQPDFRASITDSKTYRQLTSVAYSKPINLVRDYSNEVPFIRTQIADHVTQPAHTIESVARLIRQGLENKRSLLVVLNTRAAVNHLFQYLSQQENDFDIILLSNNMCPAHLKAQIGAIRNHLAHISNPDGTAAKLLVISTSLIEAGVDLSFEEAIRSLAGLDSIIQTAGRCNRNGEHEIGTVRIVNAASDWENVSPMKDLVVAQEIMYPILNDFKVNPKKYDNSLMSNQAVSIYYNHYFKRIAGETHYRVTIGEVETSLFELLSSNRHGVSKYHYLNNNDPQHILNQAFLTAGRNFEAIEEYGTRIIVPWDKRGEELIVQLGRENAAYEIARLLKEVERYSISVTPWQHRELKQVGAIFQILDNEVEVLRGEYYSNEQGLIVVPETQKTITF
;
A
#
# COMPACT_ATOMS: atom_id res chain seq x y z
N MET A 1 -10.08 33.94 -33.73
CA MET A 1 -8.85 34.02 -32.92
C MET A 1 -8.53 32.61 -32.52
N GLU A 2 -7.30 32.16 -32.76
CA GLU A 2 -6.84 30.86 -32.29
C GLU A 2 -6.50 30.99 -30.80
N PHE A 3 -6.97 30.07 -29.99
CA PHE A 3 -6.68 30.04 -28.56
C PHE A 3 -5.66 28.94 -28.29
N LEU A 4 -4.61 29.25 -27.53
CA LEU A 4 -3.56 28.31 -27.17
C LEU A 4 -3.78 27.75 -25.77
N ALA A 5 -3.44 26.47 -25.58
CA ALA A 5 -3.36 25.85 -24.25
C ALA A 5 -2.03 26.15 -23.57
N ARG A 6 -0.93 26.08 -24.33
CA ARG A 6 0.46 26.22 -23.85
C ARG A 6 1.40 26.64 -24.97
N ILE A 7 2.53 27.24 -24.58
CA ILE A 7 3.69 27.50 -25.43
C ILE A 7 4.92 26.92 -24.73
N VAL A 8 5.65 26.04 -25.41
CA VAL A 8 6.86 25.38 -24.89
C VAL A 8 7.90 25.33 -25.99
N ASP A 9 9.13 25.78 -25.69
CA ASP A 9 10.28 25.73 -26.62
C ASP A 9 9.98 26.29 -28.02
N GLY A 10 9.14 27.32 -28.08
CA GLY A 10 8.73 27.97 -29.34
C GLY A 10 7.64 27.22 -30.12
N GLN A 11 7.15 26.08 -29.63
CA GLN A 11 5.99 25.37 -30.17
C GLN A 11 4.73 25.70 -29.37
N SER A 12 3.61 25.86 -30.07
CA SER A 12 2.31 26.18 -29.48
C SER A 12 1.32 25.04 -29.69
N GLN A 13 0.60 24.65 -28.64
CA GLN A 13 -0.54 23.73 -28.75
C GLN A 13 -1.84 24.52 -28.78
N LEU A 14 -2.69 24.26 -29.78
CA LEU A 14 -4.05 24.82 -29.79
C LEU A 14 -4.84 24.29 -28.59
N LEU A 15 -5.68 25.15 -28.02
CA LEU A 15 -6.54 24.79 -26.89
C LEU A 15 -7.53 23.68 -27.28
N LYS A 16 -8.04 23.72 -28.51
CA LYS A 16 -8.88 22.67 -29.05
C LYS A 16 -8.18 21.31 -29.05
N ASP A 17 -6.96 21.26 -29.59
CA ASP A 17 -6.19 20.02 -29.72
C ASP A 17 -5.87 19.44 -28.34
N HIS A 18 -5.54 20.28 -27.35
CA HIS A 18 -5.37 19.87 -25.96
C HIS A 18 -6.66 19.28 -25.39
N ILE A 19 -7.79 19.97 -25.53
CA ILE A 19 -9.07 19.48 -24.99
C ILE A 19 -9.49 18.16 -25.65
N ASP A 20 -9.35 18.05 -26.98
CA ASP A 20 -9.66 16.83 -27.72
C ASP A 20 -8.72 15.69 -27.31
N GLY A 21 -7.41 15.96 -27.13
CA GLY A 21 -6.44 14.97 -26.67
C GLY A 21 -6.69 14.49 -25.24
N VAL A 22 -7.06 15.39 -24.31
CA VAL A 22 -7.52 15.03 -22.96
C VAL A 22 -8.79 14.18 -23.02
N SER A 23 -9.76 14.56 -23.85
CA SER A 23 -11.01 13.81 -24.07
C SER A 23 -10.74 12.40 -24.63
N ASP A 24 -9.84 12.27 -25.59
CA ASP A 24 -9.47 10.98 -26.18
C ASP A 24 -8.76 10.08 -25.18
N ARG A 25 -7.87 10.64 -24.35
CA ARG A 25 -7.15 9.88 -23.31
C ARG A 25 -8.10 9.41 -22.22
N ILE A 26 -8.91 10.30 -21.66
CA ILE A 26 -9.82 9.94 -20.57
C ILE A 26 -10.87 8.90 -21.01
N SER A 27 -11.28 8.95 -22.28
CA SER A 27 -12.24 7.97 -22.85
C SER A 27 -11.65 6.55 -22.96
N ARG A 28 -10.32 6.40 -22.94
CA ARG A 28 -9.65 5.09 -22.92
C ARG A 28 -9.49 4.54 -21.50
N TYR A 29 -9.71 5.36 -20.47
CA TYR A 29 -9.63 4.92 -19.09
C TYR A 29 -10.85 4.07 -18.74
N ALA A 30 -10.62 2.92 -18.13
CA ALA A 30 -11.69 1.97 -17.82
C ALA A 30 -12.48 2.42 -16.59
N LEU A 31 -13.46 3.30 -16.78
CA LEU A 31 -14.34 3.84 -15.74
C LEU A 31 -15.79 3.41 -16.00
N PRO A 32 -16.19 2.18 -15.62
CA PRO A 32 -17.48 1.63 -15.96
C PRO A 32 -18.64 2.54 -15.53
N GLY A 33 -19.50 2.90 -16.49
CA GLY A 33 -20.71 3.70 -16.24
C GLY A 33 -20.48 5.21 -16.08
N PHE A 34 -19.31 5.75 -16.45
CA PHE A 34 -19.00 7.19 -16.38
C PHE A 34 -18.33 7.75 -17.65
N GLY A 35 -18.66 7.20 -18.82
CA GLY A 35 -18.07 7.59 -20.10
C GLY A 35 -18.48 9.00 -20.54
N ALA A 36 -19.77 9.35 -20.43
CA ALA A 36 -20.26 10.68 -20.78
C ALA A 36 -19.76 11.73 -19.78
N THR A 37 -19.79 11.41 -18.49
CA THR A 37 -19.28 12.26 -17.40
C THR A 37 -17.82 12.63 -17.60
N THR A 38 -16.96 11.66 -17.88
CA THR A 38 -15.52 11.89 -18.07
C THR A 38 -15.23 12.70 -19.31
N LYS A 39 -15.93 12.45 -20.41
CA LYS A 39 -15.84 13.25 -21.63
C LYS A 39 -16.32 14.69 -21.42
N LEU A 40 -17.42 14.88 -20.70
CA LEU A 40 -17.91 16.22 -20.33
C LEU A 40 -16.85 16.96 -19.50
N LEU A 41 -16.31 16.33 -18.46
CA LEU A 41 -15.23 16.89 -17.64
C LEU A 41 -14.03 17.32 -18.48
N ALA A 42 -13.55 16.46 -19.39
CA ALA A 42 -12.43 16.77 -20.27
C ALA A 42 -12.73 17.98 -21.18
N ILE A 43 -13.93 18.06 -21.75
CA ILE A 43 -14.29 19.17 -22.64
C ILE A 43 -14.38 20.50 -21.88
N VAL A 44 -14.88 20.50 -20.64
CA VAL A 44 -15.19 21.75 -19.92
C VAL A 44 -14.13 22.19 -18.90
N HIS A 45 -13.14 21.38 -18.54
CA HIS A 45 -12.23 21.69 -17.43
C HIS A 45 -11.42 22.98 -17.63
N ASP A 46 -11.06 23.27 -18.89
CA ASP A 46 -10.10 24.29 -19.28
C ASP A 46 -10.72 25.48 -20.03
N ILE A 47 -12.05 25.61 -20.03
CA ILE A 47 -12.72 26.63 -20.87
C ILE A 47 -12.29 28.07 -20.55
N GLY A 48 -11.80 28.35 -19.33
CA GLY A 48 -11.28 29.68 -18.98
C GLY A 48 -10.07 30.11 -19.83
N LYS A 49 -9.40 29.17 -20.50
CA LYS A 49 -8.30 29.44 -21.42
C LYS A 49 -8.74 30.10 -22.75
N TYR A 50 -10.04 30.07 -23.08
CA TYR A 50 -10.65 30.87 -24.17
C TYR A 50 -10.75 32.37 -23.86
N SER A 51 -10.11 32.86 -22.79
CA SER A 51 -10.09 34.28 -22.45
C SER A 51 -8.85 34.99 -23.04
N LEU A 52 -9.02 36.24 -23.49
CA LEU A 52 -7.90 37.07 -23.91
C LEU A 52 -6.86 37.26 -22.80
N ARG A 53 -7.33 37.34 -21.54
CA ARG A 53 -6.47 37.47 -20.37
C ARG A 53 -5.56 36.25 -20.22
N TRP A 54 -6.07 35.04 -20.43
CA TRP A 54 -5.24 33.83 -20.42
C TRP A 54 -4.22 33.81 -21.57
N GLN A 55 -4.63 34.19 -22.78
CA GLN A 55 -3.71 34.25 -23.92
C GLN A 55 -2.57 35.26 -23.68
N HIS A 56 -2.87 36.43 -23.11
CA HIS A 56 -1.83 37.39 -22.70
C HIS A 56 -0.93 36.88 -21.57
N TYR A 57 -1.45 36.06 -20.65
CA TYR A 57 -0.66 35.39 -19.63
C TYR A 57 0.33 34.37 -20.25
N LEU A 58 -0.13 33.55 -21.21
CA LEU A 58 0.73 32.62 -21.95
C LEU A 58 1.86 33.33 -22.71
N GLU A 59 1.58 34.50 -23.28
CA GLU A 59 2.58 35.32 -23.99
C GLU A 59 3.54 36.09 -23.05
N GLY A 60 3.41 35.92 -21.73
CA GLY A 60 4.21 36.63 -20.73
C GLY A 60 3.91 38.13 -20.61
N LYS A 61 2.81 38.61 -21.21
CA LYS A 61 2.36 40.01 -21.10
C LYS A 61 1.72 40.31 -19.73
N ILE A 62 1.28 39.27 -19.03
CA ILE A 62 0.73 39.34 -17.68
C ILE A 62 1.56 38.40 -16.80
N SER A 63 2.10 38.92 -15.70
CA SER A 63 2.89 38.15 -14.74
C SER A 63 2.04 37.47 -13.65
N GLU A 64 0.83 37.97 -13.41
CA GLU A 64 -0.10 37.41 -12.44
C GLU A 64 -0.78 36.15 -12.99
N THR A 65 -0.85 35.09 -12.18
CA THR A 65 -1.53 33.84 -12.53
C THR A 65 -3.01 34.08 -12.82
N VAL A 66 -3.49 33.63 -13.97
CA VAL A 66 -4.88 33.78 -14.39
C VAL A 66 -5.67 32.49 -14.08
N PRO A 67 -6.71 32.53 -13.23
CA PRO A 67 -7.51 31.35 -12.95
C PRO A 67 -8.40 30.98 -14.17
N HIS A 68 -8.41 29.70 -14.54
CA HIS A 68 -9.20 29.19 -15.68
C HIS A 68 -10.24 28.13 -15.29
N SER A 69 -9.96 27.29 -14.29
CA SER A 69 -10.89 26.23 -13.86
C SER A 69 -12.26 26.72 -13.34
N PRO A 70 -12.40 27.91 -12.71
CA PRO A 70 -13.71 28.36 -12.23
C PRO A 70 -14.76 28.54 -13.33
N PHE A 71 -14.34 28.84 -14.57
CA PHE A 71 -15.27 29.02 -15.69
C PHE A 71 -15.98 27.71 -16.04
N GLY A 72 -15.23 26.60 -16.09
CA GLY A 72 -15.79 25.26 -16.37
C GLY A 72 -16.79 24.83 -15.30
N ALA A 73 -16.45 25.08 -14.03
CA ALA A 73 -17.35 24.80 -12.91
C ALA A 73 -18.64 25.63 -12.99
N HIS A 74 -18.56 26.90 -13.36
CA HIS A 74 -19.74 27.74 -13.57
C HIS A 74 -20.61 27.28 -14.75
N MET A 75 -19.99 26.73 -15.82
CA MET A 75 -20.74 26.13 -16.92
C MET A 75 -21.53 24.91 -16.45
N ILE A 76 -20.91 24.00 -15.69
CA ILE A 76 -21.61 22.85 -15.08
C ILE A 76 -22.75 23.32 -14.18
N ASP A 77 -22.51 24.31 -13.32
CA ASP A 77 -23.56 24.88 -12.47
C ASP A 77 -24.76 25.38 -13.30
N THR A 78 -24.50 26.08 -14.41
CA THR A 78 -25.54 26.58 -15.31
C THR A 78 -26.32 25.45 -15.99
N LEU A 79 -25.61 24.43 -16.50
CA LEU A 79 -26.22 23.31 -17.23
C LEU A 79 -27.13 22.48 -16.33
N PHE A 80 -26.67 22.13 -15.12
CA PHE A 80 -27.46 21.32 -14.20
C PHE A 80 -28.55 22.13 -13.48
N SER A 81 -28.39 23.45 -13.29
CA SER A 81 -29.44 24.30 -12.72
C SER A 81 -30.63 24.52 -13.65
N GLN A 82 -30.49 24.25 -14.95
CA GLN A 82 -31.61 24.23 -15.91
C GLN A 82 -32.44 22.94 -15.83
N MET A 83 -31.93 21.92 -15.15
CA MET A 83 -32.63 20.67 -14.92
C MET A 83 -33.51 20.75 -13.67
N SER A 84 -34.39 19.75 -13.46
CA SER A 84 -35.18 19.66 -12.23
C SER A 84 -34.28 19.56 -10.99
N GLU A 85 -34.67 20.19 -9.88
CA GLU A 85 -34.01 20.07 -8.57
C GLU A 85 -34.24 18.68 -7.94
N LYS A 86 -33.60 17.66 -8.51
CA LYS A 86 -33.57 16.29 -7.99
C LYS A 86 -32.20 15.99 -7.41
N GLU A 87 -32.14 15.13 -6.40
CA GLU A 87 -30.89 14.78 -5.69
C GLU A 87 -29.79 14.31 -6.64
N GLN A 88 -30.09 13.47 -7.64
CA GLN A 88 -29.09 13.00 -8.62
C GLN A 88 -28.48 14.13 -9.46
N ASN A 89 -29.24 15.20 -9.72
CA ASN A 89 -28.76 16.34 -10.49
C ASN A 89 -27.86 17.23 -9.63
N ILE A 90 -28.23 17.43 -8.35
CA ILE A 90 -27.39 18.10 -7.35
C ILE A 90 -26.08 17.32 -7.18
N PHE A 91 -26.17 16.00 -7.06
CA PHE A 91 -25.01 15.14 -6.88
C PHE A 91 -24.04 15.20 -8.08
N ALA A 92 -24.55 15.05 -9.29
CA ALA A 92 -23.75 15.19 -10.51
C ALA A 92 -23.08 16.56 -10.56
N ARG A 93 -23.87 17.63 -10.38
CA ARG A 93 -23.38 19.01 -10.37
C ARG A 93 -22.26 19.22 -9.36
N ASP A 94 -22.43 18.77 -8.12
CA ASP A 94 -21.46 18.96 -7.04
C ASP A 94 -20.14 18.23 -7.34
N VAL A 95 -20.21 16.98 -7.80
CA VAL A 95 -19.02 16.19 -8.16
C VAL A 95 -18.28 16.80 -9.33
N LEU A 96 -18.98 17.17 -10.41
CA LEU A 96 -18.33 17.75 -11.59
C LEU A 96 -17.69 19.12 -11.25
N GLN A 97 -18.39 19.98 -10.50
CA GLN A 97 -17.83 21.25 -10.04
C GLN A 97 -16.60 21.05 -9.16
N PHE A 98 -16.63 20.06 -8.25
CA PHE A 98 -15.48 19.72 -7.43
C PHE A 98 -14.29 19.27 -8.28
N VAL A 99 -14.49 18.28 -9.15
CA VAL A 99 -13.43 17.70 -10.00
C VAL A 99 -12.77 18.76 -10.87
N ILE A 100 -13.56 19.59 -11.56
CA ILE A 100 -13.03 20.68 -12.40
C ILE A 100 -12.25 21.68 -11.54
N GLN A 101 -12.70 22.03 -10.34
CA GLN A 101 -11.98 23.02 -9.55
C GLN A 101 -10.74 22.43 -8.85
N ALA A 102 -10.69 21.10 -8.69
CA ALA A 102 -9.66 20.40 -7.93
C ALA A 102 -8.53 19.84 -8.80
N HIS A 103 -8.64 19.85 -10.14
CA HIS A 103 -7.62 19.22 -11.02
C HIS A 103 -6.21 19.83 -10.87
N HIS A 104 -6.09 21.09 -10.45
CA HIS A 104 -4.79 21.71 -10.10
C HIS A 104 -4.38 21.58 -8.63
N GLY A 105 -5.26 21.06 -7.77
CA GLY A 105 -5.01 20.90 -6.33
C GLY A 105 -6.29 20.53 -5.59
N ILE A 106 -6.28 19.38 -4.91
CA ILE A 106 -7.42 18.90 -4.12
C ILE A 106 -7.70 19.85 -2.95
N PHE A 107 -8.99 20.00 -2.60
CA PHE A 107 -9.45 20.78 -1.47
C PHE A 107 -10.59 20.07 -0.74
N ASP A 108 -10.98 20.54 0.43
CA ASP A 108 -12.15 20.02 1.15
C ASP A 108 -13.42 20.54 0.49
N ALA A 109 -14.34 19.64 0.10
CA ALA A 109 -15.66 20.06 -0.37
C ALA A 109 -16.39 20.83 0.75
N LEU A 110 -16.38 20.26 1.96
CA LEU A 110 -16.77 20.94 3.19
C LEU A 110 -15.65 20.85 4.23
N SER A 111 -15.17 22.00 4.68
CA SER A 111 -14.15 22.06 5.74
C SER A 111 -14.74 21.77 7.12
N LEU A 112 -13.90 21.35 8.07
CA LEU A 112 -14.29 21.22 9.48
C LEU A 112 -14.76 22.54 10.10
N GLY A 113 -14.33 23.68 9.56
CA GLY A 113 -14.81 25.00 9.95
C GLY A 113 -16.24 25.33 9.51
N GLY A 114 -16.91 24.43 8.78
CA GLY A 114 -18.26 24.65 8.25
C GLY A 114 -18.31 25.53 7.01
N ASN A 115 -17.17 25.78 6.34
CA ASN A 115 -17.13 26.47 5.05
C ASN A 115 -17.24 25.45 3.91
N HIS A 116 -18.27 25.58 3.08
CA HIS A 116 -18.46 24.79 1.88
C HIS A 116 -17.70 25.43 0.71
N THR A 117 -16.65 24.77 0.25
CA THR A 117 -15.69 25.37 -0.67
C THR A 117 -16.29 25.61 -2.05
N ILE A 118 -17.21 24.76 -2.52
CA ILE A 118 -17.91 24.94 -3.80
C ILE A 118 -18.69 26.27 -3.80
N ASP A 119 -19.41 26.56 -2.71
CA ASP A 119 -20.17 27.82 -2.56
C ASP A 119 -19.24 29.04 -2.51
N SER A 120 -18.17 28.94 -1.73
CA SER A 120 -17.21 30.04 -1.60
C SER A 120 -16.52 30.34 -2.94
N LYS A 121 -16.19 29.32 -3.74
CA LYS A 121 -15.59 29.48 -5.07
C LYS A 121 -16.60 29.99 -6.10
N LYS A 122 -17.86 29.54 -6.06
CA LYS A 122 -18.95 30.08 -6.88
C LYS A 122 -19.17 31.58 -6.60
N THR A 123 -19.30 31.94 -5.32
CA THR A 123 -19.44 33.33 -4.89
C THR A 123 -18.25 34.20 -5.32
N HIS A 124 -17.04 33.66 -5.21
CA HIS A 124 -15.84 34.34 -5.69
C HIS A 124 -15.91 34.58 -7.19
N PHE A 125 -16.22 33.55 -7.98
CA PHE A 125 -16.37 33.65 -9.43
C PHE A 125 -17.39 34.71 -9.86
N GLU A 126 -18.56 34.72 -9.22
CA GLU A 126 -19.62 35.70 -9.51
C GLU A 126 -19.15 37.14 -9.31
N LYS A 127 -18.33 37.37 -8.27
CA LYS A 127 -17.78 38.70 -7.93
C LYS A 127 -16.61 39.13 -8.82
N THR A 128 -15.74 38.20 -9.24
CA THR A 128 -14.45 38.55 -9.84
C THR A 128 -14.30 38.18 -11.31
N HIS A 129 -15.06 37.19 -11.80
CA HIS A 129 -14.81 36.55 -13.10
C HIS A 129 -16.04 36.48 -14.02
N SER A 130 -17.25 36.59 -13.48
CA SER A 130 -18.52 36.46 -14.23
C SER A 130 -18.61 37.36 -15.47
N GLN A 131 -18.06 38.57 -15.41
CA GLN A 131 -18.04 39.53 -16.52
C GLN A 131 -17.32 39.01 -17.78
N TYR A 132 -16.37 38.08 -17.64
CA TYR A 132 -15.63 37.48 -18.76
C TYR A 132 -16.33 36.23 -19.31
N TYR A 133 -17.34 35.69 -18.62
CA TYR A 133 -17.93 34.40 -18.99
C TYR A 133 -18.64 34.43 -20.34
N GLY A 134 -19.32 35.53 -20.68
CA GLY A 134 -20.08 35.64 -21.93
C GLY A 134 -19.20 35.57 -23.19
N GLU A 135 -18.00 36.16 -23.16
CA GLU A 135 -17.04 36.07 -24.27
C GLU A 135 -16.41 34.67 -24.37
N ILE A 136 -15.97 34.12 -23.24
CA ILE A 136 -15.39 32.77 -23.14
C ILE A 136 -16.38 31.72 -23.66
N LYS A 137 -17.65 31.80 -23.22
CA LYS A 137 -18.72 30.90 -23.64
C LYS A 137 -18.93 30.95 -25.16
N ARG A 138 -18.93 32.15 -25.77
CA ARG A 138 -19.08 32.30 -27.23
C ARG A 138 -17.88 31.72 -27.99
N ALA A 139 -16.66 31.95 -27.50
CA ALA A 139 -15.45 31.39 -28.11
C ALA A 139 -15.43 29.86 -28.03
N PHE A 140 -15.75 29.29 -26.87
CA PHE A 140 -15.88 27.85 -26.68
C PHE A 140 -16.92 27.22 -27.62
N PHE A 141 -18.13 27.80 -27.71
CA PHE A 141 -19.18 27.26 -28.59
C PHE A 141 -18.95 27.52 -30.09
N ALA A 142 -17.89 28.25 -30.46
CA ALA A 142 -17.44 28.30 -31.86
C ALA A 142 -16.72 27.00 -32.27
N GLU A 143 -16.19 26.24 -31.31
CA GLU A 143 -15.41 25.02 -31.53
C GLU A 143 -16.15 23.74 -31.10
N TYR A 144 -17.00 23.83 -30.08
CA TYR A 144 -17.83 22.72 -29.59
C TYR A 144 -19.30 23.03 -29.78
N SER A 145 -20.08 22.07 -30.31
CA SER A 145 -21.52 22.31 -30.53
C SER A 145 -22.28 22.31 -29.19
N PRO A 146 -23.23 23.25 -28.96
CA PRO A 146 -24.10 23.21 -27.78
C PRO A 146 -24.84 21.89 -27.61
N ARG A 147 -25.28 21.29 -28.73
CA ARG A 147 -25.97 20.01 -28.75
C ARG A 147 -25.13 18.88 -28.13
N LEU A 148 -23.84 18.79 -28.46
CA LEU A 148 -22.95 17.79 -27.88
C LEU A 148 -22.85 17.96 -26.35
N ILE A 149 -22.75 19.19 -25.87
CA ILE A 149 -22.66 19.48 -24.44
C ILE A 149 -23.97 19.11 -23.73
N ASP A 150 -25.12 19.43 -24.31
CA ASP A 150 -26.43 19.04 -23.77
C ASP A 150 -26.61 17.53 -23.75
N GLU A 151 -26.21 16.82 -24.82
CA GLU A 151 -26.23 15.35 -24.90
C GLU A 151 -25.38 14.72 -23.79
N LEU A 152 -24.11 15.14 -23.65
CA LEU A 152 -23.20 14.64 -22.60
C LEU A 152 -23.69 14.98 -21.19
N THR A 153 -24.31 16.14 -21.00
CA THR A 153 -24.87 16.53 -19.68
C THR A 153 -26.05 15.62 -19.31
N ASN A 154 -26.94 15.33 -20.25
CA ASN A 154 -28.07 14.43 -20.01
C ASN A 154 -27.59 12.98 -19.77
N GLU A 155 -26.62 12.50 -20.53
CA GLU A 155 -26.04 11.16 -20.33
C GLU A 155 -25.30 11.07 -18.98
N SER A 156 -24.52 12.10 -18.61
CA SER A 156 -23.90 12.19 -17.28
C SER A 156 -24.95 12.15 -16.16
N GLN A 157 -26.07 12.86 -16.33
CA GLN A 157 -27.17 12.81 -15.37
C GLN A 157 -27.72 11.38 -15.18
N VAL A 158 -27.85 10.61 -16.26
CA VAL A 158 -28.28 9.20 -16.22
C VAL A 158 -27.25 8.35 -15.48
N GLU A 159 -25.96 8.50 -15.78
CA GLU A 159 -24.86 7.79 -15.12
C GLU A 159 -24.89 7.99 -13.58
N PHE A 160 -25.05 9.25 -13.14
CA PHE A 160 -25.17 9.57 -11.72
C PHE A 160 -26.45 9.03 -11.08
N SER A 161 -27.57 9.04 -11.81
CA SER A 161 -28.84 8.46 -11.35
C SER A 161 -28.72 6.94 -11.14
N GLU A 162 -28.04 6.23 -12.05
CA GLU A 162 -27.79 4.80 -11.93
C GLU A 162 -26.88 4.48 -10.75
N PHE A 163 -25.80 5.25 -10.57
CA PHE A 163 -24.90 5.08 -9.44
C PHE A 163 -25.60 5.33 -8.09
N MET A 164 -26.38 6.41 -7.99
CA MET A 164 -27.16 6.72 -6.79
C MET A 164 -28.18 5.59 -6.49
N SER A 165 -28.86 5.06 -7.50
CA SER A 165 -29.78 3.93 -7.33
C SER A 165 -29.06 2.68 -6.80
N LYS A 166 -27.85 2.39 -7.29
CA LYS A 166 -27.04 1.26 -6.80
C LYS A 166 -26.64 1.43 -5.34
N ILE A 167 -26.31 2.66 -4.91
CA ILE A 167 -25.96 2.95 -3.52
C ILE A 167 -27.16 2.78 -2.59
N VAL A 168 -28.32 3.32 -2.94
CA VAL A 168 -29.54 3.26 -2.10
C VAL A 168 -30.03 1.82 -1.91
N ASN A 169 -29.82 0.95 -2.91
CA ASN A 169 -30.24 -0.45 -2.87
C ASN A 169 -29.27 -1.39 -2.14
N LEU A 170 -28.18 -0.89 -1.54
CA LEU A 170 -27.26 -1.72 -0.79
C LEU A 170 -27.90 -2.27 0.50
N LYS A 171 -27.51 -3.50 0.86
CA LYS A 171 -27.80 -4.05 2.19
C LYS A 171 -26.99 -3.29 3.24
N ASP A 172 -27.65 -2.97 4.36
CA ASP A 172 -27.07 -2.22 5.48
C ASP A 172 -25.66 -2.74 5.88
N GLY A 173 -24.70 -1.80 6.02
CA GLY A 173 -23.41 -2.04 6.68
C GLY A 173 -22.23 -2.54 5.81
N MET A 174 -22.41 -2.75 4.50
CA MET A 174 -21.30 -3.17 3.61
C MET A 174 -20.47 -1.98 3.06
N VAL A 175 -21.14 -0.90 2.65
CA VAL A 175 -20.51 0.33 2.17
C VAL A 175 -21.33 1.51 2.67
N ASP A 176 -20.66 2.52 3.23
CA ASP A 176 -21.30 3.79 3.57
C ASP A 176 -21.60 4.59 2.28
N PRO A 177 -22.86 5.01 2.04
CA PRO A 177 -23.26 5.76 0.84
C PRO A 177 -22.41 7.01 0.57
N TYR A 178 -22.10 7.79 1.60
CA TYR A 178 -21.32 9.02 1.45
C TYR A 178 -19.85 8.72 1.18
N TYR A 179 -19.32 7.62 1.70
CA TYR A 179 -17.98 7.13 1.37
C TYR A 179 -17.87 6.71 -0.10
N ALA A 180 -18.91 6.05 -0.64
CA ALA A 180 -19.01 5.70 -2.05
C ALA A 180 -19.00 6.95 -2.96
N ILE A 181 -19.80 7.96 -2.59
CA ILE A 181 -19.85 9.27 -3.23
C ILE A 181 -18.46 9.93 -3.25
N GLY A 182 -17.80 10.00 -2.10
CA GLY A 182 -16.45 10.57 -1.98
C GLY A 182 -15.41 9.83 -2.81
N THR A 183 -15.52 8.49 -2.88
CA THR A 183 -14.63 7.65 -3.69
C THR A 183 -14.82 7.90 -5.19
N LEU A 184 -16.06 8.00 -5.68
CA LEU A 184 -16.34 8.36 -7.08
C LEU A 184 -15.70 9.71 -7.44
N ALA A 185 -15.90 10.73 -6.61
CA ALA A 185 -15.35 12.07 -6.87
C ALA A 185 -13.82 12.03 -7.00
N ARG A 186 -13.13 11.25 -6.17
CA ARG A 186 -11.66 11.09 -6.24
C ARG A 186 -11.20 10.28 -7.45
N ILE A 187 -11.95 9.26 -7.86
CA ILE A 187 -11.67 8.49 -9.09
C ILE A 187 -11.79 9.39 -10.32
N LEU A 188 -12.87 10.19 -10.42
CA LEU A 188 -13.05 11.13 -11.54
C LEU A 188 -11.98 12.23 -11.54
N LEU A 189 -11.61 12.74 -10.36
CA LEU A 189 -10.50 13.68 -10.21
C LEU A 189 -9.17 13.08 -10.69
N SER A 190 -8.88 11.85 -10.29
CA SER A 190 -7.70 11.11 -10.71
C SER A 190 -7.61 10.97 -12.24
N ALA A 191 -8.73 10.59 -12.86
CA ALA A 191 -8.82 10.40 -14.31
C ALA A 191 -8.57 11.71 -15.07
N LEU A 192 -9.19 12.81 -14.64
CA LEU A 192 -8.98 14.12 -15.27
C LEU A 192 -7.54 14.60 -15.10
N ILE A 193 -6.95 14.46 -13.90
CA ILE A 193 -5.55 14.83 -13.65
C ILE A 193 -4.60 14.02 -14.55
N ASP A 194 -4.78 12.71 -14.65
CA ASP A 194 -3.89 11.89 -15.48
C ASP A 194 -4.05 12.18 -16.97
N ALA A 195 -5.28 12.44 -17.45
CA ALA A 195 -5.51 12.79 -18.84
C ALA A 195 -4.88 14.14 -19.22
N ASP A 196 -5.10 15.19 -18.41
CA ASP A 196 -4.51 16.53 -18.60
C ASP A 196 -2.97 16.49 -18.58
N TRP A 197 -2.40 15.77 -17.61
CA TRP A 197 -0.94 15.63 -17.50
C TRP A 197 -0.34 14.76 -18.60
N SER A 198 -1.03 13.71 -19.03
CA SER A 198 -0.56 12.83 -20.11
C SER A 198 -0.62 13.53 -21.48
N ASP A 199 -1.62 14.37 -21.74
CA ASP A 199 -1.65 15.21 -22.94
C ASP A 199 -0.48 16.19 -22.93
N ALA A 200 -0.31 16.90 -21.81
CA ALA A 200 0.78 17.81 -21.59
C ALA A 200 2.14 17.19 -21.93
N SER A 201 2.44 16.04 -21.33
CA SER A 201 3.71 15.31 -21.54
C SER A 201 3.86 14.81 -22.98
N ALA A 202 2.79 14.35 -23.63
CA ALA A 202 2.85 13.93 -25.03
C ALA A 202 3.23 15.07 -25.99
N PHE A 203 2.77 16.30 -25.72
CA PHE A 203 3.16 17.47 -26.49
C PHE A 203 4.66 17.79 -26.38
N HIS A 204 5.29 17.48 -25.25
CA HIS A 204 6.74 17.62 -25.06
C HIS A 204 7.57 16.57 -25.83
N GLY A 205 6.93 15.60 -26.50
CA GLY A 205 7.62 14.51 -27.19
C GLY A 205 8.07 13.36 -26.27
N ASP A 206 7.50 13.27 -25.06
CA ASP A 206 7.91 12.31 -24.02
C ASP A 206 7.43 10.87 -24.25
N ASP A 207 7.99 9.96 -23.45
CA ASP A 207 7.78 8.50 -23.36
C ASP A 207 6.33 7.99 -23.41
N SER A 208 5.33 8.84 -23.16
CA SER A 208 3.91 8.44 -23.20
C SER A 208 3.50 7.86 -24.57
N THR A 209 3.93 8.49 -25.66
CA THR A 209 3.64 8.02 -27.03
C THR A 209 4.39 6.74 -27.35
N THR A 210 5.62 6.63 -26.87
CA THR A 210 6.45 5.43 -26.98
C THR A 210 5.82 4.27 -26.20
N LEU A 211 5.33 4.51 -24.99
CA LEU A 211 4.66 3.49 -24.17
C LEU A 211 3.37 3.01 -24.81
N ASP A 212 2.52 3.93 -25.27
CA ASP A 212 1.27 3.60 -25.94
C ASP A 212 1.56 2.70 -27.17
N SER A 213 2.63 2.97 -27.92
CA SER A 213 3.07 2.11 -29.04
C SER A 213 3.62 0.73 -28.60
N LEU A 214 4.37 0.67 -27.49
CA LEU A 214 4.92 -0.59 -26.96
C LEU A 214 3.83 -1.53 -26.44
N LEU A 215 2.72 -0.97 -25.95
CA LEU A 215 1.61 -1.71 -25.35
C LEU A 215 0.38 -1.82 -26.26
N GLU A 216 0.40 -1.22 -27.45
CA GLU A 216 -0.75 -1.17 -28.39
C GLU A 216 -1.32 -2.57 -28.70
N HIS A 217 -0.46 -3.58 -28.77
CA HIS A 217 -0.81 -4.96 -29.09
C HIS A 217 -0.76 -5.90 -27.88
N PHE A 218 -0.70 -5.36 -26.65
CA PHE A 218 -0.62 -6.17 -25.45
C PHE A 218 -1.87 -7.07 -25.32
N SER A 219 -1.63 -8.37 -25.12
CA SER A 219 -2.67 -9.36 -24.86
C SER A 219 -2.33 -10.16 -23.62
N TRP A 220 -3.34 -10.40 -22.77
CA TRP A 220 -3.20 -11.26 -21.59
C TRP A 220 -2.85 -12.71 -21.91
N ASP A 221 -3.12 -13.17 -23.13
CA ASP A 221 -2.88 -14.56 -23.53
C ASP A 221 -1.39 -14.87 -23.65
N GLU A 222 -0.54 -13.90 -24.02
CA GLU A 222 0.91 -14.09 -24.13
C GLU A 222 1.59 -14.40 -22.77
N PRO A 223 1.45 -13.57 -21.71
CA PRO A 223 2.00 -13.90 -20.40
C PRO A 223 1.32 -15.14 -19.79
N LEU A 224 0.04 -15.39 -20.07
CA LEU A 224 -0.65 -16.61 -19.63
C LEU A 224 -0.03 -17.87 -20.24
N ASN A 225 0.22 -17.88 -21.55
CA ASN A 225 0.83 -19.01 -22.25
C ASN A 225 2.29 -19.23 -21.80
N SER A 226 3.04 -18.14 -21.58
CA SER A 226 4.40 -18.21 -21.01
C SER A 226 4.39 -18.86 -19.63
N LEU A 227 3.50 -18.40 -18.75
CA LEU A 227 3.34 -18.97 -17.41
C LEU A 227 3.02 -20.47 -17.47
N GLN A 228 2.06 -20.87 -18.29
CA GLN A 228 1.65 -22.27 -18.44
C GLN A 228 2.81 -23.14 -18.96
N THR A 229 3.56 -22.64 -19.94
CA THR A 229 4.73 -23.35 -20.49
C THR A 229 5.79 -23.60 -19.43
N GLN A 230 6.12 -22.57 -18.63
CA GLN A 230 7.09 -22.71 -17.54
C GLN A 230 6.59 -23.66 -16.44
N MET A 231 5.33 -23.53 -16.02
CA MET A 231 4.77 -24.42 -15.00
C MET A 231 4.76 -25.89 -15.45
N ASN A 232 4.51 -26.17 -16.73
CA ASN A 232 4.55 -27.53 -17.27
C ASN A 232 5.98 -28.11 -17.36
N SER A 233 7.02 -27.29 -17.25
CA SER A 233 8.41 -27.74 -17.33
C SER A 233 8.95 -28.34 -16.01
N PHE A 234 8.22 -28.22 -14.90
CA PHE A 234 8.66 -28.77 -13.62
C PHE A 234 8.73 -30.31 -13.65
N GLN A 235 9.95 -30.86 -13.54
CA GLN A 235 10.22 -32.30 -13.78
C GLN A 235 10.08 -33.22 -12.54
N HIS A 236 9.62 -32.73 -11.39
CA HIS A 236 9.61 -33.51 -10.15
C HIS A 236 8.21 -33.70 -9.57
N ARG A 237 7.77 -34.97 -9.49
CA ARG A 237 6.54 -35.35 -8.79
C ARG A 237 6.86 -35.74 -7.35
N THR A 238 6.57 -34.81 -6.45
CA THR A 238 6.48 -35.07 -5.00
C THR A 238 5.03 -34.84 -4.59
N HIS A 239 4.57 -35.44 -3.48
CA HIS A 239 3.18 -35.26 -3.05
C HIS A 239 2.81 -33.78 -2.82
N ILE A 240 3.75 -32.95 -2.37
CA ILE A 240 3.56 -31.50 -2.25
C ILE A 240 3.44 -30.81 -3.62
N ASN A 241 4.14 -31.28 -4.65
CA ASN A 241 3.99 -30.75 -6.00
C ASN A 241 2.64 -31.13 -6.61
N ASP A 242 2.10 -32.33 -6.33
CA ASP A 242 0.75 -32.69 -6.76
C ASP A 242 -0.31 -31.76 -6.12
N LEU A 243 -0.15 -31.42 -4.83
CA LEU A 243 -1.03 -30.46 -4.15
C LEU A 243 -0.89 -29.04 -4.75
N ARG A 244 0.34 -28.60 -5.07
CA ARG A 244 0.57 -27.31 -5.76
C ARG A 244 -0.09 -27.27 -7.13
N ASP A 245 0.00 -28.36 -7.88
CA ASP A 245 -0.63 -28.50 -9.20
C ASP A 245 -2.15 -28.47 -9.07
N GLN A 246 -2.71 -29.11 -8.02
CA GLN A 246 -4.12 -29.05 -7.72
C GLN A 246 -4.58 -27.62 -7.37
N ILE A 247 -3.85 -26.92 -6.50
CA ILE A 247 -4.14 -25.52 -6.13
C ILE A 247 -4.09 -24.63 -7.38
N ALA A 248 -3.06 -24.77 -8.22
CA ALA A 248 -2.93 -24.01 -9.45
C ALA A 248 -4.09 -24.29 -10.42
N LYS A 249 -4.49 -25.57 -10.57
CA LYS A 249 -5.64 -25.96 -11.38
C LYS A 249 -6.94 -25.35 -10.88
N GLU A 250 -7.23 -25.42 -9.58
CA GLU A 250 -8.43 -24.82 -8.98
C GLU A 250 -8.46 -23.30 -9.16
N CYS A 251 -7.31 -22.62 -8.97
CA CYS A 251 -7.18 -21.19 -9.28
C CYS A 251 -7.50 -20.88 -10.75
N ARG A 252 -7.02 -21.70 -11.69
CA ARG A 252 -7.29 -21.53 -13.12
C ARG A 252 -8.76 -21.72 -13.45
N GLU A 253 -9.42 -22.70 -12.85
CA GLU A 253 -10.85 -22.98 -13.04
C GLU A 253 -11.70 -21.84 -12.46
N SER A 254 -11.32 -21.33 -11.29
CA SER A 254 -11.98 -20.18 -10.65
C SER A 254 -11.84 -18.87 -11.44
N ALA A 255 -10.92 -18.77 -12.40
CA ALA A 255 -10.77 -17.57 -13.23
C ALA A 255 -12.04 -17.20 -14.03
N GLY A 256 -12.94 -18.16 -14.26
CA GLY A 256 -14.24 -17.94 -14.90
C GLY A 256 -15.33 -17.35 -13.97
N LEU A 257 -15.02 -17.12 -12.69
CA LEU A 257 -15.92 -16.42 -11.78
C LEU A 257 -16.16 -14.97 -12.23
N ALA A 258 -17.28 -14.39 -11.77
CA ALA A 258 -17.60 -13.00 -12.03
C ALA A 258 -16.61 -12.04 -11.33
N THR A 259 -16.71 -10.75 -11.64
CA THR A 259 -15.99 -9.72 -10.88
C THR A 259 -16.46 -9.71 -9.43
N GLY A 260 -15.53 -9.67 -8.49
CA GLY A 260 -15.86 -9.81 -7.08
C GLY A 260 -14.67 -9.71 -6.13
N ILE A 261 -14.94 -9.85 -4.84
CA ILE A 261 -13.90 -9.98 -3.81
C ILE A 261 -13.81 -11.43 -3.38
N TYR A 262 -12.62 -12.00 -3.51
CA TYR A 262 -12.31 -13.39 -3.24
C TYR A 262 -11.13 -13.53 -2.29
N GLN A 263 -11.00 -14.71 -1.70
CA GLN A 263 -9.90 -15.10 -0.84
C GLN A 263 -9.06 -16.16 -1.56
N LEU A 264 -7.75 -16.09 -1.35
CA LEU A 264 -6.85 -17.19 -1.66
C LEU A 264 -6.17 -17.62 -0.36
N HIS A 265 -6.81 -18.58 0.30
CA HIS A 265 -6.28 -19.23 1.49
C HIS A 265 -5.48 -20.46 1.10
N VAL A 266 -4.14 -20.32 1.10
CA VAL A 266 -3.20 -21.39 0.73
C VAL A 266 -2.12 -21.48 1.80
N PRO A 267 -1.88 -22.68 2.38
CA PRO A 267 -0.82 -22.88 3.36
C PRO A 267 0.56 -22.47 2.84
N THR A 268 1.46 -22.10 3.75
CA THR A 268 2.84 -21.73 3.41
C THR A 268 3.52 -22.84 2.61
N GLY A 269 4.11 -22.48 1.47
CA GLY A 269 4.73 -23.43 0.55
C GLY A 269 3.78 -24.05 -0.48
N GLY A 270 2.48 -23.74 -0.47
CA GLY A 270 1.49 -24.23 -1.44
C GLY A 270 1.52 -23.57 -2.83
N GLY A 271 2.54 -22.77 -3.16
CA GLY A 271 2.69 -22.18 -4.50
C GLY A 271 1.79 -20.97 -4.80
N LYS A 272 1.36 -20.25 -3.75
CA LYS A 272 0.44 -19.10 -3.79
C LYS A 272 0.77 -18.09 -4.90
N THR A 273 2.04 -17.70 -5.04
CA THR A 273 2.52 -16.68 -5.99
C THR A 273 2.18 -17.01 -7.45
N LEU A 274 2.51 -18.23 -7.93
CA LEU A 274 2.21 -18.63 -9.31
C LEU A 274 0.72 -18.98 -9.50
N ALA A 275 0.09 -19.58 -8.48
CA ALA A 275 -1.32 -19.96 -8.54
C ALA A 275 -2.24 -18.73 -8.64
N VAL A 276 -1.99 -17.68 -7.85
CA VAL A 276 -2.79 -16.44 -7.92
C VAL A 276 -2.56 -15.70 -9.23
N MET A 277 -1.33 -15.68 -9.74
CA MET A 277 -1.03 -15.05 -11.03
C MET A 277 -1.69 -15.80 -12.19
N GLN A 278 -1.78 -17.13 -12.10
CA GLN A 278 -2.52 -17.94 -13.07
C GLN A 278 -4.01 -17.62 -13.10
N PHE A 279 -4.65 -17.48 -11.92
CA PHE A 279 -6.02 -16.97 -11.84
C PHE A 279 -6.09 -15.58 -12.48
N ALA A 280 -5.21 -14.66 -12.08
CA ALA A 280 -5.29 -13.25 -12.47
C ALA A 280 -5.15 -13.07 -13.99
N LEU A 281 -4.16 -13.70 -14.63
CA LEU A 281 -3.98 -13.62 -16.08
C LEU A 281 -5.17 -14.20 -16.85
N LYS A 282 -5.68 -15.36 -16.42
CA LYS A 282 -6.84 -15.97 -17.07
C LYS A 282 -8.11 -15.15 -16.87
N HIS A 283 -8.33 -14.64 -15.65
CA HIS A 283 -9.48 -13.80 -15.33
C HIS A 283 -9.41 -12.46 -16.07
N ALA A 284 -8.21 -11.89 -16.23
CA ALA A 284 -7.99 -10.68 -16.99
C ALA A 284 -8.31 -10.85 -18.48
N SER A 285 -7.88 -11.96 -19.08
CA SER A 285 -8.23 -12.34 -20.46
C SER A 285 -9.75 -12.53 -20.61
N LEU A 286 -10.40 -13.29 -19.72
CA LEU A 286 -11.84 -13.59 -19.80
C LEU A 286 -12.75 -12.39 -19.54
N ASN A 287 -12.37 -11.50 -18.61
CA ASN A 287 -13.20 -10.38 -18.15
C ASN A 287 -12.67 -9.02 -18.63
N GLN A 288 -11.77 -9.00 -19.62
CA GLN A 288 -11.20 -7.79 -20.22
C GLN A 288 -10.70 -6.78 -19.17
N LYS A 289 -9.95 -7.28 -18.19
CA LYS A 289 -9.38 -6.42 -17.15
C LYS A 289 -8.27 -5.56 -17.73
N SER A 290 -8.19 -4.32 -17.26
CA SER A 290 -7.20 -3.37 -17.75
C SER A 290 -5.82 -3.62 -17.19
N ARG A 291 -5.71 -4.20 -15.97
CA ARG A 291 -4.44 -4.44 -15.31
C ARG A 291 -4.50 -5.43 -14.15
N ILE A 292 -3.34 -5.91 -13.73
CA ILE A 292 -3.10 -6.71 -12.52
C ILE A 292 -2.17 -5.90 -11.60
N ILE A 293 -2.62 -5.61 -10.38
CA ILE A 293 -1.85 -4.91 -9.36
C ILE A 293 -1.62 -5.88 -8.21
N TYR A 294 -0.36 -6.22 -7.96
CA TYR A 294 0.07 -7.05 -6.84
C TYR A 294 0.69 -6.17 -5.75
N ALA A 295 0.08 -6.15 -4.57
CA ALA A 295 0.56 -5.39 -3.43
C ALA A 295 1.01 -6.32 -2.30
N ALA A 296 2.21 -6.10 -1.77
CA ALA A 296 2.72 -6.84 -0.60
C ALA A 296 3.27 -5.87 0.46
N PRO A 297 3.30 -6.25 1.76
CA PRO A 297 3.77 -5.37 2.82
C PRO A 297 5.25 -5.02 2.74
N TYR A 298 6.11 -5.96 2.32
CA TYR A 298 7.57 -5.79 2.38
C TYR A 298 8.19 -5.70 0.99
N LYS A 299 9.13 -4.76 0.84
CA LYS A 299 9.93 -4.58 -0.39
C LYS A 299 10.67 -5.87 -0.81
N SER A 300 11.16 -6.65 0.16
CA SER A 300 11.84 -7.93 -0.11
C SER A 300 10.93 -8.94 -0.83
N ILE A 301 9.65 -9.02 -0.43
CA ILE A 301 8.66 -9.89 -1.09
C ILE A 301 8.43 -9.41 -2.52
N ILE A 302 8.29 -8.10 -2.72
CA ILE A 302 8.01 -7.52 -4.03
C ILE A 302 9.14 -7.83 -5.02
N VAL A 303 10.39 -7.57 -4.63
CA VAL A 303 11.56 -7.82 -5.49
C VAL A 303 11.63 -9.30 -5.88
N GLN A 304 11.47 -10.21 -4.90
CA GLN A 304 11.45 -11.66 -5.17
C GLN A 304 10.31 -12.05 -6.12
N THR A 305 9.10 -11.57 -5.87
CA THR A 305 7.94 -11.87 -6.71
C THR A 305 8.07 -11.27 -8.11
N ALA A 306 8.69 -10.09 -8.24
CA ALA A 306 8.94 -9.46 -9.53
C ALA A 306 9.91 -10.27 -10.38
N ASP A 307 11.00 -10.76 -9.79
CA ASP A 307 11.95 -11.65 -10.47
C ASP A 307 11.24 -12.92 -10.96
N VAL A 308 10.38 -13.51 -10.12
CA VAL A 308 9.56 -14.66 -10.50
C VAL A 308 8.66 -14.31 -11.70
N TYR A 309 7.90 -13.22 -11.65
CA TYR A 309 6.99 -12.87 -12.74
C TYR A 309 7.73 -12.48 -14.03
N LYS A 310 8.85 -11.75 -13.94
CA LYS A 310 9.69 -11.48 -15.11
C LYS A 310 10.15 -12.79 -15.75
N ASN A 311 10.66 -13.74 -14.98
CA ASN A 311 11.14 -15.02 -15.52
C ASN A 311 10.01 -15.88 -16.10
N PHE A 312 8.85 -15.92 -15.46
CA PHE A 312 7.76 -16.82 -15.87
C PHE A 312 6.85 -16.25 -16.96
N LEU A 313 6.72 -14.93 -17.08
CA LEU A 313 5.74 -14.30 -17.95
C LEU A 313 6.33 -13.79 -19.28
N THR A 314 7.66 -13.70 -19.43
CA THR A 314 8.29 -12.92 -20.52
C THR A 314 9.32 -13.69 -21.37
N LEU A 315 9.10 -14.99 -21.59
CA LEU A 315 10.08 -15.90 -22.20
C LEU A 315 10.66 -15.43 -23.55
N ASN A 316 9.88 -14.72 -24.37
CA ASN A 316 10.28 -14.26 -25.70
C ASN A 316 10.02 -12.75 -25.89
N VAL A 317 10.02 -11.98 -24.81
CA VAL A 317 9.70 -10.55 -24.86
C VAL A 317 10.99 -9.75 -24.72
N ASP A 318 11.18 -8.78 -25.62
CA ASP A 318 12.27 -7.82 -25.56
C ASP A 318 12.31 -7.10 -24.20
N GLN A 319 13.51 -6.76 -23.73
CA GLN A 319 13.69 -6.16 -22.41
C GLN A 319 12.92 -4.84 -22.23
N ARG A 320 12.80 -4.02 -23.29
CA ARG A 320 12.07 -2.75 -23.24
C ARG A 320 10.56 -2.98 -23.08
N VAL A 321 10.01 -3.91 -23.86
CA VAL A 321 8.59 -4.32 -23.74
C VAL A 321 8.32 -4.96 -22.38
N ARG A 322 9.25 -5.80 -21.89
CA ARG A 322 9.18 -6.38 -20.54
C ARG A 322 9.09 -5.32 -19.45
N ASN A 323 9.93 -4.29 -19.52
CA ASN A 323 9.95 -3.19 -18.54
C ASN A 323 8.70 -2.30 -18.62
N ALA A 324 8.12 -2.14 -19.82
CA ALA A 324 6.83 -1.47 -19.99
C ALA A 324 5.65 -2.32 -19.45
N MET A 325 5.72 -3.65 -19.61
CA MET A 325 4.68 -4.59 -19.23
C MET A 325 4.61 -4.83 -17.71
N ILE A 326 5.77 -4.98 -17.06
CA ILE A 326 5.90 -5.31 -15.63
C ILE A 326 6.62 -4.18 -14.90
N LEU A 327 5.84 -3.38 -14.16
CA LEU A 327 6.36 -2.30 -13.32
C LEU A 327 6.61 -2.76 -11.89
N GLU A 328 7.79 -2.48 -11.36
CA GLU A 328 8.11 -2.60 -9.94
C GLU A 328 8.12 -1.21 -9.29
N HIS A 329 7.18 -0.95 -8.38
CA HIS A 329 7.05 0.33 -7.70
C HIS A 329 7.04 0.15 -6.18
N HIS A 330 8.24 0.06 -5.61
CA HIS A 330 8.45 -0.22 -4.18
C HIS A 330 9.23 0.90 -3.46
N GLY A 331 9.02 2.16 -3.87
CA GLY A 331 9.79 3.35 -3.48
C GLY A 331 10.71 3.86 -4.60
N ASP A 332 11.31 5.03 -4.45
CA ASP A 332 12.04 5.76 -5.50
C ASP A 332 13.39 5.14 -5.93
N VAL A 333 13.69 3.93 -5.48
CA VAL A 333 14.96 3.23 -5.77
C VAL A 333 14.90 2.59 -7.15
N ILE A 334 15.63 3.17 -8.10
CA ILE A 334 15.94 2.56 -9.39
C ILE A 334 17.20 1.71 -9.20
N GLN A 335 17.12 0.42 -9.50
CA GLN A 335 18.32 -0.39 -9.72
C GLN A 335 18.69 -0.28 -11.21
N GLY A 336 19.76 0.47 -11.52
CA GLY A 336 20.52 0.27 -12.77
C GLY A 336 20.56 1.38 -13.83
N ALA A 337 19.79 2.47 -13.72
CA ALA A 337 19.91 3.58 -14.67
C ALA A 337 20.81 4.68 -14.07
N SER A 338 21.95 4.92 -14.70
CA SER A 338 23.00 5.80 -14.15
C SER A 338 23.02 7.22 -14.74
N ASN A 339 22.12 7.58 -15.67
CA ASN A 339 22.02 8.92 -16.26
C ASN A 339 20.57 9.26 -16.70
N GLU A 340 20.19 10.54 -16.60
CA GLU A 340 18.91 11.12 -17.08
C GLU A 340 18.70 11.00 -18.61
N ASN A 341 19.79 10.86 -19.38
CA ASN A 341 19.73 10.66 -20.83
C ASN A 341 19.45 9.21 -21.24
N ASP A 342 19.16 8.32 -20.29
CA ASP A 342 18.73 6.95 -20.57
C ASP A 342 17.21 6.94 -20.74
N GLU A 343 16.71 6.64 -21.95
CA GLU A 343 15.28 6.46 -22.26
C GLU A 343 14.58 5.51 -21.25
N SER A 344 15.34 4.60 -20.62
CA SER A 344 14.82 3.68 -19.61
C SER A 344 14.41 4.38 -18.30
N TYR A 345 15.11 5.45 -17.90
CA TYR A 345 14.84 6.19 -16.66
C TYR A 345 13.56 7.00 -16.77
N SER A 346 13.43 7.76 -17.87
CA SER A 346 12.27 8.62 -18.12
C SER A 346 10.98 7.78 -18.24
N MET A 347 11.04 6.63 -18.93
CA MET A 347 9.93 5.67 -19.00
C MET A 347 9.51 5.16 -17.60
N TYR A 348 10.47 4.84 -16.73
CA TYR A 348 10.16 4.38 -15.37
C TYR A 348 9.49 5.48 -14.53
N GLU A 349 9.96 6.73 -14.61
CA GLU A 349 9.33 7.85 -13.91
C GLU A 349 7.89 8.07 -14.38
N TYR A 350 7.67 8.01 -15.71
CA TYR A 350 6.33 8.08 -16.27
C TYR A 350 5.43 6.95 -15.77
N LEU A 351 5.91 5.70 -15.78
CA LEU A 351 5.15 4.52 -15.36
C LEU A 351 4.86 4.51 -13.85
N THR A 352 5.80 4.94 -13.01
CA THR A 352 5.58 5.05 -11.55
C THR A 352 4.63 6.18 -11.18
N GLY A 353 4.63 7.27 -11.95
CA GLY A 353 3.68 8.38 -11.79
C GLY A 353 2.28 8.08 -12.29
N SER A 354 2.14 7.29 -13.36
CA SER A 354 0.87 7.04 -14.04
C SER A 354 0.25 5.67 -13.77
N TRP A 355 1.02 4.66 -13.35
CA TRP A 355 0.56 3.26 -13.19
C TRP A 355 -0.12 2.69 -14.45
N LYS A 356 0.44 2.99 -15.63
CA LYS A 356 -0.09 2.51 -16.93
C LYS A 356 0.34 1.11 -17.33
N SER A 357 1.33 0.51 -16.68
CA SER A 357 1.76 -0.87 -16.98
C SER A 357 0.62 -1.87 -16.74
N PRO A 358 0.46 -2.90 -17.61
CA PRO A 358 -0.50 -3.97 -17.40
C PRO A 358 -0.30 -4.73 -16.09
N ILE A 359 0.94 -5.00 -15.70
CA ILE A 359 1.26 -5.70 -14.44
C ILE A 359 2.08 -4.77 -13.56
N ILE A 360 1.58 -4.49 -12.35
CA ILE A 360 2.22 -3.58 -11.39
C ILE A 360 2.46 -4.34 -10.09
N LEU A 361 3.70 -4.38 -9.64
CA LEU A 361 4.06 -4.85 -8.31
C LEU A 361 4.41 -3.66 -7.43
N THR A 362 3.72 -3.51 -6.31
CA THR A 362 3.84 -2.33 -5.45
C THR A 362 3.82 -2.68 -3.96
N THR A 363 4.25 -1.76 -3.11
CA THR A 363 4.06 -1.94 -1.66
C THR A 363 2.63 -1.63 -1.26
N LEU A 364 2.18 -2.25 -0.17
CA LEU A 364 0.92 -1.90 0.47
C LEU A 364 0.88 -0.42 0.88
N VAL A 365 2.01 0.15 1.30
CA VAL A 365 2.17 1.59 1.57
C VAL A 365 1.81 2.44 0.35
N GLN A 366 2.39 2.12 -0.82
CA GLN A 366 2.13 2.88 -2.04
C GLN A 366 0.68 2.69 -2.54
N LEU A 367 0.11 1.51 -2.34
CA LEU A 367 -1.31 1.27 -2.61
C LEU A 367 -2.20 2.13 -1.71
N LEU A 368 -1.95 2.14 -0.41
CA LEU A 368 -2.71 2.94 0.56
C LEU A 368 -2.54 4.45 0.33
N ASN A 369 -1.34 4.91 -0.02
CA ASN A 369 -1.11 6.31 -0.42
C ASN A 369 -1.92 6.67 -1.67
N THR A 370 -1.93 5.79 -2.68
CA THR A 370 -2.78 5.95 -3.86
C THR A 370 -4.26 6.04 -3.48
N MET A 371 -4.70 5.23 -2.52
CA MET A 371 -6.07 5.24 -2.02
C MET A 371 -6.41 6.47 -1.19
N PHE A 372 -5.52 7.07 -0.39
CA PHE A 372 -5.93 8.02 0.67
C PHE A 372 -5.11 9.32 0.80
N SER A 373 -3.91 9.42 0.23
CA SER A 373 -3.07 10.64 0.29
C SER A 373 -3.67 11.80 -0.53
N ASP A 374 -3.32 13.04 -0.15
CA ASP A 374 -3.60 14.27 -0.90
C ASP A 374 -2.54 14.58 -1.98
N SER A 375 -1.44 13.83 -2.04
CA SER A 375 -0.36 14.06 -3.00
C SER A 375 -0.82 13.87 -4.45
N LYS A 376 -0.52 14.84 -5.33
CA LYS A 376 -0.91 14.80 -6.75
C LYS A 376 -0.46 13.53 -7.46
N LYS A 377 0.78 13.07 -7.21
CA LYS A 377 1.32 11.82 -7.78
C LYS A 377 0.49 10.60 -7.37
N SER A 378 0.03 10.53 -6.11
CA SER A 378 -0.81 9.43 -5.64
C SER A 378 -2.22 9.50 -6.19
N ILE A 379 -2.83 10.70 -6.20
CA ILE A 379 -4.16 10.90 -6.78
C ILE A 379 -4.18 10.50 -8.25
N ARG A 380 -3.16 10.89 -9.03
CA ARG A 380 -3.05 10.55 -10.46
C ARG A 380 -3.19 9.05 -10.75
N ARG A 381 -2.69 8.20 -9.85
CA ARG A 381 -2.72 6.73 -9.99
C ARG A 381 -4.08 6.09 -9.68
N LEU A 382 -4.93 6.75 -8.90
CA LEU A 382 -6.11 6.16 -8.27
C LEU A 382 -7.12 5.54 -9.26
N HIS A 383 -7.41 6.20 -10.38
CA HIS A 383 -8.35 5.70 -11.38
C HIS A 383 -7.88 4.38 -11.99
N ASN A 384 -6.57 4.07 -11.98
CA ASN A 384 -6.07 2.79 -12.46
C ASN A 384 -6.49 1.61 -11.58
N LEU A 385 -7.02 1.84 -10.38
CA LEU A 385 -7.57 0.77 -9.56
C LEU A 385 -8.93 0.26 -10.06
N THR A 386 -9.57 0.93 -11.03
CA THR A 386 -10.83 0.51 -11.66
C THR A 386 -10.58 -0.49 -12.79
N ASN A 387 -11.55 -1.39 -13.01
CA ASN A 387 -11.48 -2.51 -13.94
C ASN A 387 -10.18 -3.33 -13.85
N ALA A 388 -9.60 -3.41 -12.65
CA ALA A 388 -8.33 -4.06 -12.38
C ALA A 388 -8.52 -5.40 -11.67
N ILE A 389 -7.44 -6.17 -11.55
CA ILE A 389 -7.31 -7.26 -10.58
C ILE A 389 -6.34 -6.77 -9.50
N LEU A 390 -6.83 -6.63 -8.26
CA LEU A 390 -6.04 -6.22 -7.12
C LEU A 390 -5.72 -7.43 -6.24
N ILE A 391 -4.46 -7.86 -6.24
CA ILE A 391 -3.97 -8.96 -5.41
C ILE A 391 -3.30 -8.35 -4.19
N ILE A 392 -3.85 -8.61 -3.01
CA ILE A 392 -3.29 -8.15 -1.75
C ILE A 392 -2.64 -9.33 -1.05
N ASP A 393 -1.31 -9.39 -1.12
CA ASP A 393 -0.54 -10.40 -0.40
C ASP A 393 -0.40 -10.02 1.07
N GLU A 394 -0.49 -11.03 1.94
CA GLU A 394 -0.48 -10.92 3.39
C GLU A 394 -1.48 -9.88 3.90
N PHE A 395 -2.73 -9.94 3.45
CA PHE A 395 -3.78 -8.95 3.75
C PHE A 395 -3.93 -8.58 5.24
N GLN A 396 -3.59 -9.48 6.17
CA GLN A 396 -3.57 -9.17 7.60
C GLN A 396 -2.65 -7.98 7.94
N SER A 397 -1.62 -7.70 7.14
CA SER A 397 -0.66 -6.61 7.30
C SER A 397 -1.23 -5.21 7.03
N VAL A 398 -2.48 -5.09 6.54
CA VAL A 398 -3.16 -3.80 6.47
C VAL A 398 -3.23 -3.21 7.88
N PRO A 399 -2.68 -1.99 8.10
CA PRO A 399 -2.62 -1.38 9.42
C PRO A 399 -3.98 -1.37 10.10
N ASN A 400 -4.02 -1.76 11.38
CA ASN A 400 -5.27 -1.89 12.14
C ASN A 400 -6.12 -0.63 12.08
N HIS A 401 -5.49 0.53 12.28
CA HIS A 401 -6.16 1.83 12.25
C HIS A 401 -6.77 2.15 10.88
N SER A 402 -6.32 1.55 9.77
CA SER A 402 -6.78 1.82 8.40
C SER A 402 -7.76 0.77 7.86
N LYS A 403 -8.08 -0.31 8.60
CA LYS A 403 -8.83 -1.45 8.05
C LYS A 403 -10.22 -1.11 7.53
N SER A 404 -11.01 -0.26 8.22
CA SER A 404 -12.35 0.10 7.74
C SER A 404 -12.31 0.98 6.49
N LEU A 405 -11.32 1.88 6.39
CA LEU A 405 -11.07 2.67 5.18
C LEU A 405 -10.77 1.74 3.99
N PHE A 406 -9.82 0.83 4.18
CA PHE A 406 -9.42 -0.10 3.14
C PHE A 406 -10.58 -0.99 2.69
N ASN A 407 -11.31 -1.60 3.64
CA ASN A 407 -12.45 -2.48 3.34
C ASN A 407 -13.56 -1.74 2.57
N SER A 408 -13.94 -0.53 3.01
CA SER A 408 -14.91 0.29 2.27
C SER A 408 -14.43 0.58 0.85
N PHE A 409 -13.16 0.93 0.68
CA PHE A 409 -12.60 1.28 -0.63
C PHE A 409 -12.61 0.10 -1.60
N ILE A 410 -12.16 -1.08 -1.19
CA ILE A 410 -12.18 -2.27 -2.05
C ILE A 410 -13.61 -2.74 -2.37
N ASN A 411 -14.56 -2.57 -1.43
CA ASN A 411 -15.97 -2.87 -1.68
C ASN A 411 -16.54 -1.94 -2.77
N VAL A 412 -16.27 -0.63 -2.68
CA VAL A 412 -16.68 0.36 -3.70
C VAL A 412 -16.12 -0.02 -5.08
N LEU A 413 -14.81 -0.31 -5.16
CA LEU A 413 -14.17 -0.69 -6.42
C LEU A 413 -14.78 -1.96 -7.03
N SER A 414 -15.02 -2.98 -6.21
CA SER A 414 -15.52 -4.26 -6.71
C SER A 414 -16.99 -4.21 -7.11
N LEU A 415 -17.82 -3.53 -6.32
CA LEU A 415 -19.26 -3.45 -6.56
C LEU A 415 -19.61 -2.58 -7.78
N TRP A 416 -18.85 -1.52 -8.04
CA TRP A 416 -19.26 -0.50 -9.02
C TRP A 416 -18.23 -0.14 -10.08
N PHE A 417 -16.94 -0.43 -9.87
CA PHE A 417 -15.88 -0.06 -10.80
C PHE A 417 -15.19 -1.25 -11.46
N GLY A 418 -15.79 -2.43 -11.41
CA GLY A 418 -15.33 -3.59 -12.18
C GLY A 418 -14.05 -4.24 -11.63
N THR A 419 -13.61 -3.91 -10.42
CA THR A 419 -12.36 -4.44 -9.87
C THR A 419 -12.56 -5.80 -9.21
N THR A 420 -11.69 -6.75 -9.54
CA THR A 420 -11.64 -8.04 -8.84
C THR A 420 -10.55 -7.98 -7.78
N VAL A 421 -10.88 -8.31 -6.53
CA VAL A 421 -9.94 -8.21 -5.41
C VAL A 421 -9.66 -9.60 -4.89
N ILE A 422 -8.39 -9.97 -4.77
CA ILE A 422 -7.95 -11.25 -4.21
C ILE A 422 -7.16 -10.97 -2.94
N LEU A 423 -7.74 -11.35 -1.82
CA LEU A 423 -7.13 -11.22 -0.51
C LEU A 423 -6.38 -12.52 -0.20
N CYS A 424 -5.05 -12.47 -0.27
CA CYS A 424 -4.18 -13.60 -0.03
C CYS A 424 -3.67 -13.55 1.42
N SER A 425 -3.81 -14.66 2.15
CA SER A 425 -3.26 -14.80 3.50
C SER A 425 -3.20 -16.26 3.90
N ALA A 426 -2.25 -16.61 4.77
CA ALA A 426 -2.25 -17.90 5.47
C ALA A 426 -3.17 -17.88 6.71
N THR A 427 -3.45 -16.69 7.26
CA THR A 427 -4.21 -16.46 8.49
C THR A 427 -5.22 -15.35 8.26
N GLN A 428 -6.34 -15.66 7.60
CA GLN A 428 -7.31 -14.63 7.28
C GLN A 428 -8.40 -14.53 8.34
N PRO A 429 -8.64 -13.35 8.92
CA PRO A 429 -9.84 -13.12 9.71
C PRO A 429 -11.10 -13.22 8.87
N ASP A 430 -12.17 -13.66 9.51
CA ASP A 430 -13.50 -13.62 8.94
C ASP A 430 -14.08 -12.19 8.99
N PHE A 431 -13.81 -11.39 7.95
CA PHE A 431 -14.41 -10.06 7.78
C PHE A 431 -15.84 -10.08 7.20
N ARG A 432 -16.54 -11.23 7.23
CA ARG A 432 -17.94 -11.34 6.76
C ARG A 432 -18.93 -10.79 7.79
N ALA A 433 -18.60 -10.90 9.07
CA ALA A 433 -19.49 -10.51 10.15
C ALA A 433 -19.33 -9.03 10.49
N SER A 434 -20.44 -8.39 10.87
CA SER A 434 -20.41 -7.12 11.60
C SER A 434 -19.68 -7.34 12.92
N ILE A 435 -18.42 -6.90 13.00
CA ILE A 435 -17.64 -6.93 14.24
C ILE A 435 -17.79 -5.57 14.89
N THR A 436 -18.55 -5.55 15.97
CA THR A 436 -18.80 -4.34 16.76
C THR A 436 -17.87 -4.29 17.95
N ASP A 437 -17.23 -3.14 18.13
CA ASP A 437 -16.44 -2.82 19.29
C ASP A 437 -17.30 -2.89 20.56
N SER A 438 -16.82 -3.63 21.56
CA SER A 438 -17.59 -3.87 22.78
C SER A 438 -17.77 -2.64 23.68
N LYS A 439 -17.00 -1.57 23.47
CA LYS A 439 -17.05 -0.34 24.28
C LYS A 439 -17.67 0.85 23.54
N THR A 440 -17.32 1.00 22.27
CA THR A 440 -17.67 2.18 21.46
C THR A 440 -18.85 1.94 20.53
N TYR A 441 -19.31 0.69 20.38
CA TYR A 441 -20.34 0.25 19.44
C TYR A 441 -20.04 0.59 17.97
N ARG A 442 -18.80 0.97 17.67
CA ARG A 442 -18.35 1.19 16.29
C ARG A 442 -18.10 -0.15 15.62
N GLN A 443 -18.48 -0.23 14.37
CA GLN A 443 -18.41 -1.47 13.61
C GLN A 443 -17.22 -1.43 12.65
N LEU A 444 -16.39 -2.46 12.68
CA LEU A 444 -15.43 -2.70 11.61
C LEU A 444 -16.19 -2.91 10.28
N THR A 445 -15.83 -2.18 9.24
CA THR A 445 -16.44 -2.36 7.92
C THR A 445 -16.18 -3.78 7.41
N SER A 446 -17.25 -4.50 7.08
CA SER A 446 -17.17 -5.85 6.52
C SER A 446 -16.66 -5.85 5.08
N VAL A 447 -16.07 -6.96 4.62
CA VAL A 447 -15.69 -7.14 3.22
C VAL A 447 -16.85 -7.79 2.46
N ALA A 448 -17.21 -7.21 1.30
CA ALA A 448 -18.29 -7.68 0.44
C ALA A 448 -17.86 -8.88 -0.43
N TYR A 449 -17.54 -10.01 0.22
CA TYR A 449 -17.10 -11.22 -0.49
C TYR A 449 -18.15 -11.77 -1.46
N SER A 450 -17.68 -12.21 -2.61
CA SER A 450 -18.45 -12.95 -3.61
C SER A 450 -18.53 -14.45 -3.26
N LYS A 451 -19.40 -15.19 -3.95
CA LYS A 451 -19.53 -16.64 -3.78
C LYS A 451 -18.98 -17.38 -5.02
N PRO A 452 -18.18 -18.45 -4.84
CA PRO A 452 -17.57 -18.90 -3.59
C PRO A 452 -16.58 -17.86 -3.05
N ILE A 453 -16.33 -17.87 -1.73
CA ILE A 453 -15.42 -16.90 -1.10
C ILE A 453 -13.97 -17.24 -1.43
N ASN A 454 -13.58 -18.50 -1.21
CA ASN A 454 -12.25 -18.99 -1.53
C ASN A 454 -12.17 -19.44 -2.98
N LEU A 455 -11.08 -19.09 -3.66
CA LEU A 455 -10.78 -19.52 -5.03
C LEU A 455 -10.42 -21.00 -5.14
N VAL A 456 -10.05 -21.61 -4.02
CA VAL A 456 -9.61 -23.00 -3.90
C VAL A 456 -10.29 -23.64 -2.68
N ARG A 457 -10.31 -24.98 -2.63
CA ARG A 457 -10.76 -25.69 -1.42
C ARG A 457 -9.83 -25.45 -0.23
N ASP A 458 -10.24 -25.86 0.97
CA ASP A 458 -9.36 -25.79 2.13
C ASP A 458 -8.26 -26.87 2.05
N TYR A 459 -6.99 -26.43 2.13
CA TYR A 459 -5.79 -27.28 2.13
C TYR A 459 -5.10 -27.33 3.51
N SER A 460 -5.66 -26.68 4.53
CA SER A 460 -4.99 -26.47 5.83
C SER A 460 -4.72 -27.75 6.61
N ASN A 461 -5.50 -28.80 6.32
CA ASN A 461 -5.40 -30.11 6.98
C ASN A 461 -4.62 -31.14 6.15
N GLU A 462 -4.07 -30.76 5.01
CA GLU A 462 -3.28 -31.68 4.18
C GLU A 462 -1.92 -31.92 4.83
N VAL A 463 -1.63 -33.20 5.14
CA VAL A 463 -0.43 -33.62 5.88
C VAL A 463 0.88 -33.02 5.33
N PRO A 464 1.12 -32.91 4.01
CA PRO A 464 2.36 -32.30 3.49
C PRO A 464 2.57 -30.83 3.85
N PHE A 465 1.52 -30.10 4.22
CA PHE A 465 1.58 -28.72 4.68
C PHE A 465 1.68 -28.60 6.20
N ILE A 466 1.39 -29.67 6.95
CA ILE A 466 1.57 -29.72 8.42
C ILE A 466 3.03 -30.03 8.72
N ARG A 467 3.82 -28.98 8.96
CA ARG A 467 5.27 -29.09 9.18
C ARG A 467 5.70 -28.74 10.59
N THR A 468 4.82 -28.11 11.36
CA THR A 468 5.15 -27.55 12.66
C THR A 468 4.01 -27.72 13.66
N GLN A 469 4.36 -27.77 14.92
CA GLN A 469 3.43 -27.69 16.05
C GLN A 469 3.79 -26.53 16.99
N ILE A 470 2.76 -25.95 17.60
CA ILE A 470 2.92 -24.90 18.61
C ILE A 470 2.93 -25.56 20.00
N ALA A 471 3.99 -25.31 20.76
CA ALA A 471 4.16 -25.79 22.13
C ALA A 471 4.08 -24.62 23.12
N ASP A 472 3.02 -24.58 23.91
CA ASP A 472 2.83 -23.54 24.94
C ASP A 472 3.78 -23.76 26.13
N HIS A 473 4.75 -22.86 26.29
CA HIS A 473 5.68 -22.79 27.42
C HIS A 473 5.45 -21.54 28.27
N VAL A 474 4.30 -20.86 28.17
CA VAL A 474 3.99 -19.70 29.01
C VAL A 474 3.90 -20.11 30.49
N THR A 475 4.59 -19.37 31.36
CA THR A 475 4.68 -19.65 32.80
C THR A 475 4.21 -18.48 33.67
N GLN A 476 3.89 -18.78 34.93
CA GLN A 476 3.78 -17.79 36.01
C GLN A 476 4.67 -18.24 37.18
N PRO A 477 5.72 -17.47 37.55
CA PRO A 477 6.14 -16.18 36.98
C PRO A 477 6.65 -16.30 35.53
N ALA A 478 6.70 -15.18 34.80
CA ALA A 478 7.19 -15.10 33.42
C ALA A 478 8.69 -15.46 33.31
N HIS A 479 9.16 -15.83 32.12
CA HIS A 479 10.54 -16.23 31.89
C HIS A 479 11.52 -15.07 32.07
N THR A 480 12.53 -15.30 32.90
CA THR A 480 13.75 -14.48 32.95
C THR A 480 14.65 -14.77 31.74
N ILE A 481 15.61 -13.90 31.49
CA ILE A 481 16.61 -14.08 30.41
C ILE A 481 17.40 -15.39 30.57
N GLU A 482 17.74 -15.78 31.79
CA GLU A 482 18.46 -17.03 32.10
C GLU A 482 17.61 -18.27 31.79
N SER A 483 16.30 -18.17 32.06
CA SER A 483 15.34 -19.24 31.76
C SER A 483 15.21 -19.46 30.25
N VAL A 484 15.11 -18.39 29.47
CA VAL A 484 15.10 -18.47 27.99
C VAL A 484 16.44 -19.00 27.45
N ALA A 485 17.57 -18.52 27.96
CA ALA A 485 18.89 -19.02 27.58
C ALA A 485 19.04 -20.53 27.84
N ARG A 486 18.48 -21.05 28.94
CA ARG A 486 18.43 -22.49 29.21
C ARG A 486 17.59 -23.25 28.18
N LEU A 487 16.42 -22.71 27.82
CA LEU A 487 15.56 -23.30 26.79
C LEU A 487 16.25 -23.36 25.42
N ILE A 488 17.03 -22.33 25.06
CA ILE A 488 17.81 -22.28 23.82
C ILE A 488 18.83 -23.43 23.79
N ARG A 489 19.61 -23.60 24.88
CA ARG A 489 20.59 -24.68 24.98
C ARG A 489 19.94 -26.05 24.86
N GLN A 490 18.82 -26.26 25.57
CA GLN A 490 18.04 -27.49 25.49
C GLN A 490 17.52 -27.76 24.07
N GLY A 491 17.09 -26.72 23.33
CA GLY A 491 16.69 -26.88 21.93
C GLY A 491 17.85 -27.31 21.04
N LEU A 492 19.02 -26.70 21.22
CA LEU A 492 20.25 -26.98 20.47
C LEU A 492 20.99 -28.25 20.92
N GLU A 493 20.54 -28.97 21.95
CA GLU A 493 21.11 -30.28 22.31
C GLU A 493 20.91 -31.31 21.19
N ASN A 494 19.70 -31.34 20.61
CA ASN A 494 19.31 -32.33 19.60
C ASN A 494 19.10 -31.71 18.21
N LYS A 495 19.29 -30.40 18.08
CA LYS A 495 19.07 -29.64 16.84
C LYS A 495 20.30 -28.84 16.47
N ARG A 496 20.46 -28.57 15.17
CA ARG A 496 21.62 -27.83 14.64
C ARG A 496 21.33 -26.36 14.35
N SER A 497 20.05 -25.98 14.23
CA SER A 497 19.67 -24.58 14.04
C SER A 497 18.43 -24.20 14.85
N LEU A 498 18.47 -23.04 15.49
CA LEU A 498 17.38 -22.52 16.31
C LEU A 498 17.15 -21.03 16.04
N LEU A 499 15.89 -20.65 15.87
CA LEU A 499 15.45 -19.26 15.73
C LEU A 499 14.79 -18.77 17.02
N VAL A 500 15.23 -17.64 17.56
CA VAL A 500 14.56 -16.92 18.66
C VAL A 500 13.99 -15.62 18.12
N VAL A 501 12.68 -15.44 18.28
CA VAL A 501 11.99 -14.21 17.87
C VAL A 501 11.42 -13.51 19.09
N LEU A 502 11.87 -12.28 19.32
CA LEU A 502 11.43 -11.43 20.42
C LEU A 502 10.66 -10.22 19.87
N ASN A 503 9.80 -9.64 20.69
CA ASN A 503 8.95 -8.51 20.33
C ASN A 503 9.71 -7.20 20.25
N THR A 504 10.74 -7.01 21.09
CA THR A 504 11.45 -5.72 21.20
C THR A 504 12.92 -5.81 20.82
N ARG A 505 13.44 -4.73 20.23
CA ARG A 505 14.88 -4.61 19.90
C ARG A 505 15.76 -4.69 21.15
N ALA A 506 15.28 -4.13 22.27
CA ALA A 506 15.98 -4.17 23.55
C ALA A 506 16.15 -5.61 24.04
N ALA A 507 15.10 -6.43 24.01
CA ALA A 507 15.15 -7.83 24.42
C ALA A 507 16.11 -8.66 23.54
N VAL A 508 16.09 -8.43 22.22
CA VAL A 508 17.04 -9.02 21.27
C VAL A 508 18.49 -8.72 21.65
N ASN A 509 18.80 -7.46 21.92
CA ASN A 509 20.15 -7.05 22.33
C ASN A 509 20.53 -7.61 23.71
N HIS A 510 19.63 -7.59 24.68
CA HIS A 510 19.87 -8.14 26.02
C HIS A 510 20.21 -9.64 25.95
N LEU A 511 19.42 -10.44 25.23
CA LEU A 511 19.65 -11.87 25.09
C LEU A 511 20.95 -12.18 24.35
N PHE A 512 21.24 -11.42 23.28
CA PHE A 512 22.50 -11.55 22.55
C PHE A 512 23.71 -11.26 23.45
N GLN A 513 23.70 -10.16 24.20
CA GLN A 513 24.78 -9.80 25.13
C GLN A 513 24.95 -10.87 26.22
N TYR A 514 23.84 -11.33 26.81
CA TYR A 514 23.87 -12.35 27.85
C TYR A 514 24.49 -13.67 27.36
N LEU A 515 24.14 -14.12 26.16
CA LEU A 515 24.68 -15.36 25.59
C LEU A 515 26.12 -15.21 25.11
N SER A 516 26.48 -14.07 24.52
CA SER A 516 27.83 -13.82 23.99
C SER A 516 28.91 -13.73 25.08
N GLN A 517 28.51 -13.45 26.33
CA GLN A 517 29.39 -13.47 27.50
C GLN A 517 29.63 -14.87 28.08
N GLN A 518 29.05 -15.90 27.47
CA GLN A 518 29.13 -17.29 27.93
C GLN A 518 29.80 -18.14 26.84
N GLU A 519 30.47 -19.23 27.24
CA GLU A 519 30.94 -20.22 26.26
C GLU A 519 29.74 -20.97 25.68
N ASN A 520 29.67 -21.04 24.35
CA ASN A 520 28.62 -21.74 23.62
C ASN A 520 29.24 -22.64 22.54
N ASP A 521 28.61 -23.78 22.26
CA ASP A 521 28.96 -24.71 21.17
C ASP A 521 28.26 -24.36 19.84
N PHE A 522 27.72 -23.15 19.75
CA PHE A 522 26.95 -22.63 18.62
C PHE A 522 27.33 -21.18 18.30
N ASP A 523 27.25 -20.84 17.03
CA ASP A 523 27.40 -19.46 16.56
C ASP A 523 26.09 -18.70 16.76
N ILE A 524 26.19 -17.41 17.07
CA ILE A 524 25.04 -16.53 17.32
C ILE A 524 25.03 -15.42 16.27
N ILE A 525 23.92 -15.30 15.53
CA ILE A 525 23.70 -14.21 14.58
C ILE A 525 22.47 -13.40 14.99
N LEU A 526 22.61 -12.07 14.97
CA LEU A 526 21.53 -11.13 15.26
C LEU A 526 20.84 -10.67 13.98
N LEU A 527 19.52 -10.52 14.02
CA LEU A 527 18.76 -9.77 13.02
C LEU A 527 17.88 -8.74 13.71
N SER A 528 18.15 -7.46 13.49
CA SER A 528 17.34 -6.41 14.10
C SER A 528 17.16 -5.21 13.19
N ASN A 529 16.12 -4.42 13.48
CA ASN A 529 15.83 -3.17 12.79
C ASN A 529 16.83 -2.04 13.12
N ASN A 530 17.89 -2.32 13.88
CA ASN A 530 19.01 -1.40 14.07
C ASN A 530 20.04 -1.49 12.93
N MET A 531 19.88 -2.47 12.04
CA MET A 531 20.71 -2.63 10.85
C MET A 531 20.09 -1.88 9.67
N CYS A 532 20.91 -1.17 8.89
CA CYS A 532 20.49 -0.59 7.62
C CYS A 532 20.13 -1.69 6.61
N PRO A 533 19.32 -1.40 5.58
CA PRO A 533 18.91 -2.40 4.58
C PRO A 533 20.06 -3.18 3.92
N ALA A 534 21.18 -2.52 3.63
CA ALA A 534 22.38 -3.16 3.07
C ALA A 534 22.97 -4.18 4.06
N HIS A 535 23.11 -3.79 5.33
CA HIS A 535 23.60 -4.66 6.39
C HIS A 535 22.68 -5.86 6.61
N LEU A 536 21.37 -5.62 6.71
CA LEU A 536 20.38 -6.68 6.89
C LEU A 536 20.42 -7.71 5.75
N LYS A 537 20.57 -7.24 4.50
CA LYS A 537 20.71 -8.13 3.33
C LYS A 537 21.95 -9.03 3.43
N ALA A 538 23.08 -8.49 3.88
CA ALA A 538 24.30 -9.25 4.06
C ALA A 538 24.16 -10.31 5.19
N GLN A 539 23.58 -9.93 6.33
CA GLN A 539 23.34 -10.84 7.45
C GLN A 539 22.40 -12.00 7.08
N ILE A 540 21.31 -11.72 6.35
CA ILE A 540 20.41 -12.77 5.82
C ILE A 540 21.18 -13.70 4.87
N GLY A 541 22.08 -13.17 4.06
CA GLY A 541 22.98 -13.96 3.21
C GLY A 541 23.90 -14.88 4.01
N ALA A 542 24.50 -14.36 5.09
CA ALA A 542 25.35 -15.14 5.99
C ALA A 542 24.57 -16.30 6.65
N ILE A 543 23.38 -16.02 7.18
CA ILE A 543 22.50 -17.04 7.78
C ILE A 543 22.15 -18.11 6.75
N ARG A 544 21.79 -17.73 5.52
CA ARG A 544 21.46 -18.68 4.45
C ARG A 544 22.64 -19.62 4.15
N ASN A 545 23.85 -19.06 4.02
CA ASN A 545 25.05 -19.85 3.77
C ASN A 545 25.34 -20.81 4.93
N HIS A 546 25.21 -20.33 6.17
CA HIS A 546 25.41 -21.16 7.36
C HIS A 546 24.42 -22.32 7.45
N LEU A 547 23.12 -22.04 7.23
CA LEU A 547 22.10 -23.09 7.18
C LEU A 547 22.40 -24.13 6.10
N ALA A 548 22.85 -23.70 4.92
CA ALA A 548 23.25 -24.62 3.84
C ALA A 548 24.45 -25.51 4.24
N HIS A 549 25.41 -24.98 5.00
CA HIS A 549 26.54 -25.76 5.53
C HIS A 549 26.11 -26.76 6.61
N ILE A 550 25.15 -26.38 7.47
CA ILE A 550 24.60 -27.26 8.52
C ILE A 550 23.83 -28.44 7.92
N SER A 551 23.11 -28.23 6.82
CA SER A 551 22.34 -29.27 6.13
C SER A 551 23.21 -30.30 5.40
N ASN A 552 24.52 -30.09 5.29
CA ASN A 552 25.42 -31.04 4.64
C ASN A 552 25.78 -32.19 5.62
N PRO A 553 25.48 -33.47 5.29
CA PRO A 553 25.74 -34.61 6.18
C PRO A 553 27.21 -34.82 6.54
N ASP A 554 28.16 -34.34 5.71
CA ASP A 554 29.60 -34.39 5.99
C ASP A 554 30.12 -33.12 6.71
N GLY A 555 29.22 -32.21 7.10
CA GLY A 555 29.56 -30.87 7.59
C GLY A 555 29.94 -30.81 9.08
N THR A 556 31.16 -30.33 9.36
CA THR A 556 31.65 -29.95 10.71
C THR A 556 31.17 -28.57 11.18
N ALA A 557 30.21 -27.96 10.48
CA ALA A 557 29.74 -26.61 10.79
C ALA A 557 29.14 -26.54 12.21
N ALA A 558 29.51 -25.50 12.96
CA ALA A 558 28.95 -25.22 14.26
C ALA A 558 27.43 -25.02 14.14
N LYS A 559 26.72 -25.37 15.22
CA LYS A 559 25.28 -25.13 15.34
C LYS A 559 25.00 -23.63 15.24
N LEU A 560 23.81 -23.24 14.82
CA LEU A 560 23.43 -21.85 14.60
C LEU A 560 22.26 -21.43 15.47
N LEU A 561 22.44 -20.34 16.21
CA LEU A 561 21.39 -19.58 16.86
C LEU A 561 21.17 -18.26 16.12
N VAL A 562 19.94 -18.00 15.70
CA VAL A 562 19.54 -16.68 15.19
C VAL A 562 18.61 -16.01 16.19
N ILE A 563 18.93 -14.79 16.61
CA ILE A 563 18.08 -13.98 17.49
C ILE A 563 17.56 -12.80 16.68
N SER A 564 16.24 -12.68 16.56
CA SER A 564 15.59 -11.71 15.68
C SER A 564 14.44 -10.98 16.35
N THR A 565 14.12 -9.78 15.86
CA THR A 565 12.76 -9.22 16.00
C THR A 565 11.80 -9.88 15.00
N SER A 566 10.56 -9.39 14.88
CA SER A 566 9.58 -9.86 13.88
C SER A 566 9.99 -9.67 12.40
N LEU A 567 11.19 -9.16 12.11
CA LEU A 567 11.72 -9.01 10.75
C LEU A 567 11.79 -10.33 9.97
N ILE A 568 12.08 -11.42 10.67
CA ILE A 568 12.23 -12.75 10.08
C ILE A 568 10.87 -13.38 9.71
N GLU A 569 9.76 -12.86 10.24
CA GLU A 569 8.42 -13.43 10.09
C GLU A 569 7.96 -13.38 8.63
N ALA A 570 8.39 -12.38 7.84
CA ALA A 570 7.94 -12.18 6.46
C ALA A 570 9.08 -11.82 5.48
N GLY A 571 8.97 -12.27 4.23
CA GLY A 571 9.87 -11.87 3.13
C GLY A 571 11.29 -12.41 3.17
N VAL A 572 11.57 -13.39 4.04
CA VAL A 572 12.89 -14.03 4.16
C VAL A 572 12.76 -15.54 3.99
N ASP A 573 13.46 -16.12 3.01
CA ASP A 573 13.43 -17.56 2.75
C ASP A 573 14.52 -18.28 3.55
N LEU A 574 14.20 -18.60 4.80
CA LEU A 574 15.05 -19.34 5.75
C LEU A 574 14.20 -20.42 6.47
N SER A 575 14.85 -21.53 6.81
CA SER A 575 14.26 -22.68 7.51
C SER A 575 15.16 -23.05 8.70
N PHE A 576 14.57 -23.17 9.89
CA PHE A 576 15.25 -23.58 11.12
C PHE A 576 14.63 -24.87 11.66
N GLU A 577 15.39 -25.68 12.40
CA GLU A 577 14.85 -26.94 12.93
C GLU A 577 13.91 -26.74 14.13
N GLU A 578 14.12 -25.67 14.89
CA GLU A 578 13.29 -25.27 16.02
C GLU A 578 13.17 -23.75 16.11
N ALA A 579 12.06 -23.26 16.67
CA ALA A 579 11.88 -21.85 16.96
C ALA A 579 11.35 -21.60 18.38
N ILE A 580 11.78 -20.50 18.98
CA ILE A 580 11.25 -19.93 20.23
C ILE A 580 10.70 -18.55 19.91
N ARG A 581 9.44 -18.27 20.28
CA ARG A 581 8.77 -16.99 20.03
C ARG A 581 8.28 -16.41 21.35
N SER A 582 8.68 -15.18 21.67
CA SER A 582 8.00 -14.42 22.73
C SER A 582 6.51 -14.33 22.43
N LEU A 583 5.66 -14.38 23.44
CA LEU A 583 4.20 -14.32 23.27
C LEU A 583 3.83 -13.08 22.44
N ALA A 584 3.01 -13.29 21.43
CA ALA A 584 2.53 -12.28 20.49
C ALA A 584 1.12 -12.69 20.02
N GLY A 585 0.61 -12.04 18.97
CA GLY A 585 -0.62 -12.48 18.31
C GLY A 585 -0.48 -13.84 17.63
N LEU A 586 -1.60 -14.54 17.45
CA LEU A 586 -1.63 -15.86 16.82
C LEU A 586 -1.03 -15.84 15.40
N ASP A 587 -1.25 -14.76 14.68
CA ASP A 587 -0.73 -14.54 13.34
C ASP A 587 0.81 -14.42 13.31
N SER A 588 1.42 -13.63 14.20
CA SER A 588 2.89 -13.59 14.33
C SER A 588 3.49 -14.94 14.74
N ILE A 589 2.79 -15.68 15.59
CA ILE A 589 3.18 -17.04 15.98
C ILE A 589 3.16 -17.99 14.76
N ILE A 590 2.09 -17.96 13.97
CA ILE A 590 1.96 -18.78 12.75
C ILE A 590 3.00 -18.37 11.69
N GLN A 591 3.30 -17.08 11.55
CA GLN A 591 4.35 -16.61 10.64
C GLN A 591 5.74 -17.12 11.07
N THR A 592 6.03 -17.10 12.37
CA THR A 592 7.25 -17.71 12.93
C THR A 592 7.28 -19.22 12.68
N ALA A 593 6.14 -19.91 12.81
CA ALA A 593 6.02 -21.32 12.46
C ALA A 593 6.33 -21.58 10.99
N GLY A 594 5.99 -20.66 10.09
CA GLY A 594 6.38 -20.72 8.67
C GLY A 594 7.89 -20.59 8.38
N ARG A 595 8.73 -20.36 9.41
CA ARG A 595 10.20 -20.36 9.37
C ARG A 595 10.81 -21.56 10.10
N CYS A 596 10.01 -22.36 10.79
CA CYS A 596 10.42 -23.60 11.44
C CYS A 596 10.05 -24.77 10.54
N ASN A 597 10.99 -25.69 10.29
CA ASN A 597 10.83 -26.86 9.42
C ASN A 597 10.16 -26.54 8.07
N ARG A 598 10.47 -25.36 7.50
CA ARG A 598 9.78 -24.81 6.32
C ARG A 598 9.98 -25.68 5.09
N ASN A 599 11.10 -26.38 4.96
CA ASN A 599 11.36 -27.25 3.82
C ASN A 599 10.92 -28.71 4.05
N GLY A 600 10.38 -29.04 5.24
CA GLY A 600 10.08 -30.43 5.61
C GLY A 600 11.35 -31.26 5.80
N GLU A 601 12.41 -30.63 6.33
CA GLU A 601 13.70 -31.27 6.62
C GLU A 601 13.57 -32.31 7.75
N HIS A 602 12.57 -32.16 8.61
CA HIS A 602 12.22 -33.03 9.73
C HIS A 602 10.73 -33.43 9.65
N GLU A 603 10.31 -34.46 10.41
CA GLU A 603 8.91 -34.91 10.45
C GLU A 603 7.96 -33.79 10.94
N ILE A 604 8.23 -33.19 12.11
CA ILE A 604 7.51 -32.03 12.64
C ILE A 604 8.49 -31.11 13.39
N GLY A 605 8.52 -29.82 13.03
CA GLY A 605 9.25 -28.76 13.74
C GLY A 605 8.46 -28.24 14.95
N THR A 606 9.16 -27.76 15.97
CA THR A 606 8.50 -27.23 17.18
C THR A 606 8.67 -25.70 17.25
N VAL A 607 7.59 -25.01 17.59
CA VAL A 607 7.59 -23.58 17.91
C VAL A 607 7.18 -23.42 19.36
N ARG A 608 8.11 -23.05 20.23
CA ARG A 608 7.86 -22.84 21.66
C ARG A 608 7.43 -21.40 21.90
N ILE A 609 6.27 -21.20 22.52
CA ILE A 609 5.80 -19.86 22.91
C ILE A 609 6.19 -19.61 24.36
N VAL A 610 6.90 -18.50 24.62
CA VAL A 610 7.32 -18.10 25.97
C VAL A 610 6.82 -16.70 26.30
N ASN A 611 6.42 -16.43 27.54
CA ASN A 611 6.21 -15.06 28.01
C ASN A 611 7.48 -14.55 28.69
N ALA A 612 8.06 -13.46 28.17
CA ALA A 612 9.21 -12.82 28.78
C ALA A 612 8.79 -11.89 29.94
N ALA A 613 9.61 -11.83 30.98
CA ALA A 613 9.45 -10.88 32.06
C ALA A 613 9.67 -9.43 31.57
N SER A 614 8.89 -8.50 32.12
CA SER A 614 8.83 -7.11 31.66
C SER A 614 10.09 -6.28 31.96
N ASP A 615 10.95 -6.78 32.83
CA ASP A 615 12.25 -6.18 33.16
C ASP A 615 13.26 -6.27 32.02
N TRP A 616 13.18 -7.30 31.17
CA TRP A 616 14.06 -7.45 30.00
C TRP A 616 13.33 -7.39 28.65
N GLU A 617 12.00 -7.58 28.60
CA GLU A 617 11.17 -7.35 27.42
C GLU A 617 9.91 -6.52 27.75
N ASN A 618 10.02 -5.20 27.66
CA ASN A 618 8.89 -4.30 27.92
C ASN A 618 8.08 -4.00 26.66
N VAL A 619 6.91 -4.63 26.54
CA VAL A 619 5.97 -4.43 25.41
C VAL A 619 4.89 -3.38 25.68
N SER A 620 4.85 -2.76 26.86
CA SER A 620 3.80 -1.80 27.24
C SER A 620 3.60 -0.60 26.28
N PRO A 621 4.63 -0.10 25.56
CA PRO A 621 4.41 0.94 24.54
C PRO A 621 3.67 0.45 23.28
N MET A 622 3.62 -0.87 23.04
CA MET A 622 3.11 -1.47 21.81
C MET A 622 1.64 -1.90 21.99
N LYS A 623 0.71 -0.94 21.96
CA LYS A 623 -0.72 -1.15 22.26
C LYS A 623 -1.34 -2.36 21.55
N ASP A 624 -1.15 -2.46 20.23
CA ASP A 624 -1.69 -3.55 19.41
C ASP A 624 -1.16 -4.94 19.85
N LEU A 625 0.12 -5.00 20.22
CA LEU A 625 0.76 -6.23 20.70
C LEU A 625 0.25 -6.61 22.10
N VAL A 626 0.08 -5.63 22.99
CA VAL A 626 -0.51 -5.86 24.32
C VAL A 626 -1.90 -6.46 24.19
N VAL A 627 -2.75 -5.88 23.34
CA VAL A 627 -4.08 -6.43 23.05
C VAL A 627 -3.98 -7.85 22.47
N ALA A 628 -3.06 -8.08 21.53
CA ALA A 628 -2.86 -9.42 20.96
C ALA A 628 -2.47 -10.47 22.02
N GLN A 629 -1.56 -10.13 22.94
CA GLN A 629 -1.18 -10.99 24.06
C GLN A 629 -2.35 -11.24 25.03
N GLU A 630 -3.11 -10.20 25.40
CA GLU A 630 -4.31 -10.32 26.24
C GLU A 630 -5.34 -11.29 25.67
N ILE A 631 -5.50 -11.32 24.34
CA ILE A 631 -6.38 -12.27 23.65
C ILE A 631 -5.78 -13.68 23.60
N MET A 632 -4.46 -13.80 23.48
CA MET A 632 -3.80 -15.11 23.37
C MET A 632 -3.79 -15.90 24.67
N TYR A 633 -3.62 -15.26 25.84
CA TYR A 633 -3.63 -15.97 27.13
C TYR A 633 -4.87 -16.87 27.36
N PRO A 634 -6.11 -16.37 27.22
CA PRO A 634 -7.30 -17.21 27.39
C PRO A 634 -7.42 -18.28 26.30
N ILE A 635 -6.96 -18.02 25.07
CA ILE A 635 -6.95 -19.01 23.98
C ILE A 635 -6.01 -20.17 24.29
N LEU A 636 -4.79 -19.90 24.76
CA LEU A 636 -3.82 -20.93 25.15
C LEU A 636 -4.37 -21.80 26.28
N ASN A 637 -4.99 -21.18 27.29
CA ASN A 637 -5.59 -21.92 28.41
C ASN A 637 -6.80 -22.76 27.97
N ASP A 638 -7.67 -22.22 27.13
CA ASP A 638 -8.82 -22.96 26.62
C ASP A 638 -8.40 -24.08 25.65
N PHE A 639 -7.34 -23.90 24.86
CA PHE A 639 -6.79 -24.94 23.99
C PHE A 639 -6.27 -26.16 24.77
N LYS A 640 -5.62 -25.94 25.93
CA LYS A 640 -5.16 -27.02 26.82
C LYS A 640 -6.31 -27.90 27.31
N VAL A 641 -7.47 -27.30 27.58
CA VAL A 641 -8.64 -28.00 28.13
C VAL A 641 -9.54 -28.55 27.02
N ASN A 642 -9.70 -27.80 25.94
CA ASN A 642 -10.66 -28.05 24.86
C ASN A 642 -10.01 -28.03 23.46
N PRO A 643 -8.99 -28.88 23.17
CA PRO A 643 -8.26 -28.81 21.89
C PRO A 643 -9.15 -29.03 20.68
N LYS A 644 -10.23 -29.82 20.81
CA LYS A 644 -11.21 -30.07 19.73
C LYS A 644 -11.94 -28.81 19.25
N LYS A 645 -12.08 -27.79 20.10
CA LYS A 645 -12.67 -26.48 19.72
C LYS A 645 -11.82 -25.76 18.66
N TYR A 646 -10.55 -26.13 18.56
CA TYR A 646 -9.54 -25.54 17.69
C TYR A 646 -9.03 -26.58 16.68
N ASP A 647 -9.84 -27.58 16.32
CA ASP A 647 -9.44 -28.69 15.43
C ASP A 647 -8.13 -29.39 15.85
N ASN A 648 -7.84 -29.41 17.14
CA ASN A 648 -6.62 -29.94 17.75
C ASN A 648 -5.32 -29.23 17.32
N SER A 649 -5.40 -28.04 16.72
CA SER A 649 -4.23 -27.25 16.34
C SER A 649 -4.49 -25.76 16.53
N LEU A 650 -3.57 -25.05 17.20
CA LEU A 650 -3.59 -23.58 17.26
C LEU A 650 -3.36 -22.93 15.90
N MET A 651 -2.87 -23.68 14.91
CA MET A 651 -2.68 -23.21 13.54
C MET A 651 -3.90 -23.48 12.64
N SER A 652 -4.99 -24.04 13.18
CA SER A 652 -6.19 -24.33 12.40
C SER A 652 -6.95 -23.06 12.01
N ASN A 653 -7.73 -23.16 10.94
CA ASN A 653 -8.65 -22.09 10.51
C ASN A 653 -9.63 -21.70 11.61
N GLN A 654 -10.08 -22.67 12.40
CA GLN A 654 -10.96 -22.44 13.52
C GLN A 654 -10.28 -21.62 14.62
N ALA A 655 -9.01 -21.91 14.94
CA ALA A 655 -8.23 -21.13 15.92
C ALA A 655 -7.98 -19.69 15.46
N VAL A 656 -7.59 -19.51 14.19
CA VAL A 656 -7.40 -18.19 13.57
C VAL A 656 -8.69 -17.37 13.60
N SER A 657 -9.82 -17.98 13.26
CA SER A 657 -11.13 -17.33 13.27
C SER A 657 -11.53 -16.89 14.68
N ILE A 658 -11.35 -17.75 15.69
CA ILE A 658 -11.62 -17.42 17.10
C ILE A 658 -10.75 -16.26 17.57
N TYR A 659 -9.43 -16.33 17.32
CA TYR A 659 -8.48 -15.29 17.71
C TYR A 659 -8.87 -13.93 17.14
N TYR A 660 -9.08 -13.84 15.82
CA TYR A 660 -9.39 -12.56 15.19
C TYR A 660 -10.76 -12.01 15.57
N ASN A 661 -11.76 -12.86 15.81
CA ASN A 661 -13.06 -12.40 16.31
C ASN A 661 -12.91 -11.69 17.66
N HIS A 662 -12.13 -12.26 18.58
CA HIS A 662 -11.84 -11.62 19.86
C HIS A 662 -10.97 -10.37 19.72
N TYR A 663 -9.94 -10.43 18.87
CA TYR A 663 -9.05 -9.30 18.63
C TYR A 663 -9.78 -8.09 18.04
N PHE A 664 -10.53 -8.27 16.94
CA PHE A 664 -11.23 -7.15 16.30
C PHE A 664 -12.39 -6.61 17.15
N LYS A 665 -13.03 -7.40 18.00
CA LYS A 665 -13.99 -6.88 19.00
C LYS A 665 -13.39 -5.90 20.00
N ARG A 666 -12.06 -5.95 20.19
CA ARG A 666 -11.32 -5.09 21.11
C ARG A 666 -10.81 -3.81 20.43
N ILE A 667 -10.50 -3.87 19.13
CA ILE A 667 -9.89 -2.76 18.39
C ILE A 667 -10.80 -2.12 17.33
N ALA A 668 -12.02 -2.62 17.10
CA ALA A 668 -12.91 -2.14 16.05
C ALA A 668 -13.14 -0.62 16.12
N GLY A 669 -13.16 -0.01 17.31
CA GLY A 669 -13.26 1.45 17.47
C GLY A 669 -12.09 2.26 16.90
N GLU A 670 -10.93 1.63 16.70
CA GLU A 670 -9.67 2.22 16.24
C GLU A 670 -9.48 2.08 14.72
N THR A 671 -10.24 1.18 14.07
CA THR A 671 -10.10 0.80 12.64
C THR A 671 -10.51 1.86 11.61
N HIS A 672 -11.01 3.00 12.07
CA HIS A 672 -11.52 4.10 11.23
C HIS A 672 -10.49 5.22 11.01
N TYR A 673 -9.27 5.04 11.53
CA TYR A 673 -8.16 5.99 11.52
C TYR A 673 -8.49 7.21 12.36
N ARG A 674 -8.41 7.05 13.69
CA ARG A 674 -8.67 8.13 14.65
C ARG A 674 -7.62 9.22 14.54
N VAL A 675 -8.08 10.46 14.54
CA VAL A 675 -7.21 11.64 14.40
C VAL A 675 -7.85 12.82 15.13
N THR A 676 -7.01 13.68 15.70
CA THR A 676 -7.41 14.95 16.29
C THR A 676 -6.87 16.09 15.42
N ILE A 677 -7.76 16.92 14.88
CA ILE A 677 -7.41 18.09 14.06
C ILE A 677 -7.83 19.35 14.79
N GLY A 678 -6.85 20.11 15.30
CA GLY A 678 -7.13 21.21 16.23
C GLY A 678 -7.79 20.68 17.50
N GLU A 679 -9.02 21.13 17.77
CA GLU A 679 -9.84 20.68 18.91
C GLU A 679 -10.86 19.59 18.54
N VAL A 680 -10.86 19.14 17.28
CA VAL A 680 -11.86 18.20 16.76
C VAL A 680 -11.33 16.77 16.77
N GLU A 681 -11.89 15.92 17.63
CA GLU A 681 -11.69 14.48 17.56
C GLU A 681 -12.58 13.85 16.48
N THR A 682 -11.97 13.24 15.47
CA THR A 682 -12.67 12.64 14.34
C THR A 682 -11.94 11.38 13.86
N SER A 683 -12.20 10.96 12.62
CA SER A 683 -11.48 9.90 11.95
C SER A 683 -11.42 10.16 10.45
N LEU A 684 -10.39 9.66 9.75
CA LEU A 684 -10.30 9.86 8.31
C LEU A 684 -11.49 9.22 7.56
N PHE A 685 -12.03 8.12 8.10
CA PHE A 685 -13.25 7.51 7.55
C PHE A 685 -14.42 8.49 7.54
N GLU A 686 -14.64 9.17 8.67
CA GLU A 686 -15.70 10.18 8.81
C GLU A 686 -15.49 11.36 7.86
N LEU A 687 -14.25 11.84 7.72
CA LEU A 687 -13.90 12.95 6.81
C LEU A 687 -14.14 12.61 5.34
N LEU A 688 -13.92 11.35 4.94
CA LEU A 688 -14.13 10.83 3.58
C LEU A 688 -15.57 10.32 3.34
N SER A 689 -16.41 10.31 4.37
CA SER A 689 -17.81 9.87 4.34
C SER A 689 -18.73 11.11 4.49
N SER A 690 -19.55 11.16 5.53
CA SER A 690 -20.58 12.19 5.75
C SER A 690 -20.03 13.48 6.36
N ASN A 691 -18.80 13.46 6.91
CA ASN A 691 -18.16 14.61 7.55
C ASN A 691 -19.11 15.33 8.54
N ARG A 692 -19.75 14.58 9.43
CA ARG A 692 -20.83 15.09 10.30
C ARG A 692 -20.43 16.32 11.10
N HIS A 693 -19.17 16.42 11.52
CA HIS A 693 -18.67 17.60 12.21
C HIS A 693 -18.73 18.85 11.32
N GLY A 694 -18.21 18.77 10.09
CA GLY A 694 -18.27 19.86 9.12
C GLY A 694 -19.72 20.26 8.80
N VAL A 695 -20.60 19.28 8.59
CA VAL A 695 -22.04 19.50 8.34
C VAL A 695 -22.71 20.20 9.52
N SER A 696 -22.48 19.71 10.74
CA SER A 696 -23.03 20.32 11.96
C SER A 696 -22.52 21.75 12.15
N LYS A 697 -21.24 22.00 11.84
CA LYS A 697 -20.64 23.34 11.93
C LYS A 697 -21.22 24.28 10.88
N TYR A 698 -21.43 23.80 9.65
CA TYR A 698 -22.12 24.56 8.60
C TYR A 698 -23.53 24.94 9.04
N HIS A 699 -24.31 23.99 9.55
CA HIS A 699 -25.66 24.25 10.05
C HIS A 699 -25.66 25.30 11.17
N TYR A 700 -24.73 25.19 12.12
CA TYR A 700 -24.58 26.18 13.19
C TYR A 700 -24.31 27.60 12.67
N LEU A 701 -23.46 27.74 11.63
CA LEU A 701 -23.08 29.05 11.09
C LEU A 701 -24.15 29.67 10.17
N ASN A 702 -24.91 28.84 9.45
CA ASN A 702 -25.83 29.28 8.41
C ASN A 702 -27.31 29.10 8.77
N ASN A 703 -27.60 28.45 9.90
CA ASN A 703 -28.95 28.10 10.36
C ASN A 703 -29.77 27.29 9.32
N ASN A 704 -29.09 26.48 8.50
CA ASN A 704 -29.64 25.57 7.50
C ASN A 704 -28.60 24.49 7.15
N ASP A 705 -29.04 23.32 6.71
CA ASP A 705 -28.14 22.27 6.21
C ASP A 705 -27.48 22.66 4.87
N PRO A 706 -26.31 22.09 4.54
CA PRO A 706 -25.69 22.29 3.23
C PRO A 706 -26.65 21.87 2.10
N GLN A 707 -26.74 22.67 1.04
CA GLN A 707 -27.53 22.33 -0.16
C GLN A 707 -26.79 21.37 -1.10
N HIS A 708 -25.69 20.79 -0.62
CA HIS A 708 -24.77 19.96 -1.37
C HIS A 708 -24.74 18.54 -0.83
N ILE A 709 -24.57 17.58 -1.72
CA ILE A 709 -24.42 16.15 -1.39
C ILE A 709 -22.95 15.82 -1.09
N LEU A 710 -22.02 16.49 -1.76
CA LEU A 710 -20.58 16.27 -1.60
C LEU A 710 -20.04 17.07 -0.41
N ASN A 711 -19.89 16.43 0.76
CA ASN A 711 -19.49 17.10 2.01
C ASN A 711 -18.12 16.63 2.55
N GLN A 712 -17.35 15.88 1.79
CA GLN A 712 -16.11 15.27 2.25
C GLN A 712 -15.00 16.31 2.44
N ALA A 713 -14.19 16.12 3.49
CA ALA A 713 -12.99 16.90 3.76
C ALA A 713 -11.75 16.19 3.18
N PHE A 714 -11.67 16.12 1.85
CA PHE A 714 -10.67 15.34 1.13
C PHE A 714 -9.21 15.76 1.40
N LEU A 715 -8.93 17.06 1.40
CA LEU A 715 -7.58 17.59 1.62
C LEU A 715 -7.17 17.37 3.07
N THR A 716 -8.06 17.66 4.01
CA THR A 716 -7.82 17.43 5.44
C THR A 716 -7.59 15.94 5.72
N ALA A 717 -8.38 15.05 5.12
CA ALA A 717 -8.19 13.63 5.27
C ALA A 717 -6.83 13.16 4.70
N GLY A 718 -6.50 13.58 3.48
CA GLY A 718 -5.26 13.15 2.82
C GLY A 718 -3.99 13.70 3.46
N ARG A 719 -4.02 14.93 4.01
CA ARG A 719 -2.89 15.52 4.75
C ARG A 719 -2.58 14.83 6.07
N ASN A 720 -3.58 14.22 6.68
CA ASN A 720 -3.44 13.49 7.95
C ASN A 720 -3.35 11.97 7.73
N PHE A 721 -3.21 11.53 6.48
CA PHE A 721 -3.07 10.13 6.13
C PHE A 721 -1.60 9.72 6.07
N GLU A 722 -1.24 8.71 6.85
CA GLU A 722 0.05 8.02 6.79
C GLU A 722 -0.23 6.51 6.76
N ALA A 723 0.26 5.82 5.71
CA ALA A 723 0.02 4.38 5.58
C ALA A 723 0.72 3.55 6.68
N ILE A 724 1.89 4.00 7.14
CA ILE A 724 2.60 3.48 8.30
C ILE A 724 3.04 4.70 9.09
N GLU A 725 2.79 4.73 10.40
CA GLU A 725 3.26 5.80 11.28
C GLU A 725 4.80 5.82 11.23
N GLU A 726 5.38 6.85 10.61
CA GLU A 726 6.83 7.04 10.57
C GLU A 726 7.31 7.59 11.92
N TYR A 727 7.43 6.70 12.92
CA TYR A 727 8.06 7.05 14.19
C TYR A 727 9.59 7.07 14.05
N GLY A 728 10.15 8.12 13.46
CA GLY A 728 11.58 8.36 13.60
C GLY A 728 12.22 9.30 12.60
N THR A 729 13.45 9.70 12.92
CA THR A 729 14.33 10.46 12.05
C THR A 729 15.23 9.50 11.29
N ARG A 730 15.34 9.66 9.97
CA ARG A 730 16.27 8.87 9.17
C ARG A 730 17.70 9.41 9.33
N ILE A 731 18.64 8.51 9.63
CA ILE A 731 20.06 8.81 9.75
C ILE A 731 20.84 7.88 8.82
N ILE A 732 21.82 8.42 8.11
CA ILE A 732 22.72 7.65 7.25
C ILE A 732 23.84 7.00 8.08
N VAL A 733 24.22 5.76 7.78
CA VAL A 733 25.24 5.00 8.50
C VAL A 733 26.41 4.59 7.60
N PRO A 734 27.67 4.76 8.04
CA PRO A 734 28.86 4.31 7.32
C PRO A 734 29.15 2.83 7.64
N TRP A 735 28.31 1.92 7.15
CA TRP A 735 28.44 0.50 7.51
C TRP A 735 29.56 -0.23 6.75
N ASP A 736 29.57 -0.15 5.43
CA ASP A 736 30.59 -0.76 4.58
C ASP A 736 31.32 0.32 3.76
N LYS A 737 32.35 -0.09 3.02
CA LYS A 737 33.15 0.80 2.17
C LYS A 737 32.28 1.60 1.18
N ARG A 738 31.21 1.01 0.64
CA ARG A 738 30.33 1.69 -0.32
C ARG A 738 29.46 2.74 0.39
N GLY A 739 28.97 2.45 1.58
CA GLY A 739 28.25 3.42 2.42
C GLY A 739 29.12 4.62 2.76
N GLU A 740 30.38 4.39 3.15
CA GLU A 740 31.37 5.45 3.40
C GLU A 740 31.62 6.32 2.15
N GLU A 741 31.86 5.68 0.99
CA GLU A 741 32.06 6.37 -0.28
C GLU A 741 30.86 7.25 -0.66
N LEU A 742 29.64 6.74 -0.48
CA LEU A 742 28.40 7.48 -0.78
C LEU A 742 28.23 8.70 0.12
N ILE A 743 28.52 8.59 1.43
CA ILE A 743 28.48 9.73 2.36
C ILE A 743 29.48 10.81 1.92
N VAL A 744 30.69 10.42 1.53
CA VAL A 744 31.72 11.35 1.05
C VAL A 744 31.33 12.01 -0.27
N GLN A 745 30.73 11.27 -1.20
CA GLN A 745 30.20 11.81 -2.46
C GLN A 745 29.09 12.82 -2.18
N LEU A 746 28.11 12.45 -1.36
CA LEU A 746 26.97 13.29 -1.03
C LEU A 746 27.39 14.59 -0.32
N GLY A 747 28.37 14.52 0.58
CA GLY A 747 28.88 15.68 1.30
C GLY A 747 29.72 16.65 0.46
N ARG A 748 30.10 16.29 -0.77
CA ARG A 748 30.89 17.13 -1.68
C ARG A 748 30.13 17.61 -2.91
N GLU A 749 28.93 17.07 -3.14
CA GLU A 749 28.14 17.35 -4.33
C GLU A 749 27.33 18.63 -4.18
N ASN A 750 27.21 19.39 -5.26
CA ASN A 750 26.45 20.64 -5.32
C ASN A 750 25.38 20.62 -6.43
N ALA A 751 25.44 19.66 -7.36
CA ALA A 751 24.43 19.49 -8.38
C ALA A 751 23.18 18.83 -7.77
N ALA A 752 22.05 19.56 -7.76
CA ALA A 752 20.79 19.10 -7.18
C ALA A 752 20.34 17.72 -7.71
N TYR A 753 20.57 17.44 -8.98
CA TYR A 753 20.29 16.14 -9.59
C TYR A 753 21.14 15.01 -9.00
N GLU A 754 22.46 15.21 -8.92
CA GLU A 754 23.38 14.22 -8.36
C GLU A 754 23.13 14.00 -6.87
N ILE A 755 22.78 15.05 -6.13
CA ILE A 755 22.30 14.95 -4.74
C ILE A 755 21.07 14.03 -4.68
N ALA A 756 20.05 14.25 -5.52
CA ALA A 756 18.85 13.42 -5.52
C ALA A 756 19.16 11.95 -5.87
N ARG A 757 20.06 11.69 -6.83
CA ARG A 757 20.52 10.35 -7.20
C ARG A 757 21.27 9.67 -6.04
N LEU A 758 22.22 10.38 -5.42
CA LEU A 758 23.00 9.89 -4.28
C LEU A 758 22.10 9.64 -3.06
N LEU A 759 21.12 10.50 -2.77
CA LEU A 759 20.15 10.30 -1.69
C LEU A 759 19.36 9.00 -1.87
N LYS A 760 18.94 8.67 -3.11
CA LYS A 760 18.29 7.39 -3.43
C LYS A 760 19.21 6.20 -3.18
N GLU A 761 20.49 6.32 -3.55
CA GLU A 761 21.46 5.25 -3.31
C GLU A 761 21.78 5.05 -1.83
N VAL A 762 21.86 6.14 -1.09
CA VAL A 762 22.17 6.17 0.35
C VAL A 762 21.02 5.64 1.21
N GLU A 763 19.78 5.62 0.70
CA GLU A 763 18.62 5.09 1.44
C GLU A 763 18.86 3.66 1.97
N ARG A 764 19.59 2.81 1.22
CA ARG A 764 19.96 1.45 1.65
C ARG A 764 20.98 1.41 2.80
N TYR A 765 21.63 2.53 3.07
CA TYR A 765 22.56 2.79 4.17
C TYR A 765 21.95 3.75 5.19
N SER A 766 20.62 3.80 5.30
CA SER A 766 19.93 4.60 6.32
C SER A 766 19.20 3.72 7.33
N ILE A 767 19.03 4.25 8.54
CA ILE A 767 18.20 3.68 9.60
C ILE A 767 17.22 4.73 10.12
N SER A 768 16.05 4.30 10.56
CA SER A 768 15.11 5.17 11.28
C SER A 768 15.30 5.01 12.79
N VAL A 769 15.50 6.12 13.49
CA VAL A 769 15.68 6.17 14.94
C VAL A 769 14.53 6.90 15.61
N THR A 770 14.08 6.42 16.76
CA THR A 770 12.99 7.07 17.50
C THR A 770 13.41 8.47 17.99
N PRO A 771 12.46 9.39 18.28
CA PRO A 771 12.79 10.72 18.80
C PRO A 771 13.64 10.69 20.08
N TRP A 772 13.51 9.64 20.91
CA TRP A 772 14.38 9.46 22.07
C TRP A 772 15.81 9.08 21.65
N GLN A 773 15.97 8.04 20.81
CA GLN A 773 17.29 7.62 20.32
C GLN A 773 18.01 8.76 19.61
N HIS A 774 17.29 9.52 18.80
CA HIS A 774 17.80 10.71 18.11
C HIS A 774 18.37 11.75 19.08
N ARG A 775 17.63 12.07 20.14
CA ARG A 775 18.09 13.00 21.19
C ARG A 775 19.34 12.49 21.89
N GLU A 776 19.38 11.22 22.29
CA GLU A 776 20.55 10.63 22.96
C GLU A 776 21.79 10.67 22.05
N LEU A 777 21.65 10.25 20.79
CA LEU A 777 22.72 10.27 19.80
C LEU A 777 23.24 11.70 19.55
N LYS A 778 22.36 12.70 19.52
CA LYS A 778 22.77 14.11 19.44
C LYS A 778 23.51 14.58 20.69
N GLN A 779 23.05 14.22 21.89
CA GLN A 779 23.68 14.62 23.14
C GLN A 779 25.11 14.09 23.28
N VAL A 780 25.36 12.86 22.83
CA VAL A 780 26.70 12.25 22.87
C VAL A 780 27.57 12.59 21.66
N GLY A 781 27.08 13.44 20.74
CA GLY A 781 27.84 13.86 19.54
C GLY A 781 28.01 12.77 18.48
N ALA A 782 27.16 11.73 18.49
CA ALA A 782 27.20 10.61 17.55
C ALA A 782 26.73 10.97 16.13
N ILE A 783 26.02 12.09 15.97
CA ILE A 783 25.46 12.54 14.69
C ILE A 783 26.20 13.80 14.22
N PHE A 784 26.55 13.85 12.94
CA PHE A 784 27.00 15.06 12.25
C PHE A 784 26.12 15.33 11.03
N GLN A 785 26.17 16.54 10.50
CA GLN A 785 25.32 16.98 9.41
C GLN A 785 26.13 17.27 8.13
N ILE A 786 25.52 17.00 6.97
CA ILE A 786 26.03 17.32 5.63
C ILE A 786 24.93 18.03 4.82
N LEU A 787 25.26 18.53 3.61
CA LEU A 787 24.34 19.26 2.73
C LEU A 787 23.59 20.40 3.45
N ASP A 788 24.34 21.42 3.89
CA ASP A 788 23.79 22.61 4.57
C ASP A 788 22.83 22.31 5.73
N ASN A 789 23.12 21.23 6.47
CA ASN A 789 22.37 20.72 7.63
C ASN A 789 21.05 20.01 7.32
N GLU A 790 20.80 19.64 6.06
CA GLU A 790 19.59 18.90 5.69
C GLU A 790 19.69 17.39 5.96
N VAL A 791 20.91 16.85 6.02
CA VAL A 791 21.14 15.41 6.09
C VAL A 791 21.98 15.03 7.31
N GLU A 792 21.48 14.09 8.09
CA GLU A 792 22.14 13.59 9.31
C GLU A 792 22.85 12.25 9.07
N VAL A 793 24.10 12.16 9.54
CA VAL A 793 24.98 11.00 9.39
C VAL A 793 25.49 10.55 10.76
N LEU A 794 25.47 9.24 11.00
CA LEU A 794 25.98 8.61 12.20
C LEU A 794 27.49 8.42 12.11
N ARG A 795 28.22 8.67 13.20
CA ARG A 795 29.62 8.29 13.32
C ARG A 795 29.76 6.77 13.39
N GLY A 796 30.75 6.21 12.69
CA GLY A 796 30.93 4.75 12.56
C GLY A 796 31.09 4.02 13.90
N GLU A 797 31.63 4.65 14.93
CA GLU A 797 31.79 4.10 16.29
C GLU A 797 30.45 3.71 16.95
N TYR A 798 29.33 4.28 16.49
CA TYR A 798 27.98 4.02 16.99
C TYR A 798 27.22 3.01 16.11
N TYR A 799 27.91 2.30 15.22
CA TYR A 799 27.33 1.28 14.35
C TYR A 799 28.19 0.01 14.31
N SER A 800 27.68 -1.08 14.89
CA SER A 800 28.36 -2.38 14.95
C SER A 800 27.98 -3.31 13.79
N ASN A 801 28.95 -4.10 13.33
CA ASN A 801 28.74 -5.18 12.35
C ASN A 801 27.89 -6.33 12.89
N GLU A 802 27.77 -6.46 14.21
CA GLU A 802 26.97 -7.51 14.84
C GLU A 802 25.58 -7.01 15.22
N GLN A 803 25.49 -5.76 15.73
CA GLN A 803 24.26 -5.24 16.35
C GLN A 803 23.56 -4.13 15.55
N GLY A 804 24.26 -3.53 14.57
CA GLY A 804 23.81 -2.29 13.92
C GLY A 804 23.96 -1.09 14.85
N LEU A 805 22.98 -0.19 14.88
CA LEU A 805 22.98 1.00 15.75
C LEU A 805 23.20 0.67 17.24
N ILE A 806 24.18 1.37 17.83
CA ILE A 806 24.48 1.41 19.26
C ILE A 806 24.19 2.82 19.77
N VAL A 807 23.21 2.96 20.67
CA VAL A 807 22.81 4.28 21.23
C VAL A 807 23.65 4.67 22.44
N VAL A 808 24.23 3.70 23.15
CA VAL A 808 25.13 3.91 24.30
C VAL A 808 26.36 3.00 24.13
N PRO A 809 27.59 3.54 23.97
CA PRO A 809 28.79 2.72 23.81
C PRO A 809 29.06 1.85 25.05
N GLU A 810 29.57 0.63 24.85
CA GLU A 810 29.95 -0.29 25.95
C GLU A 810 31.01 0.29 26.90
N THR A 811 31.79 1.28 26.45
CA THR A 811 32.88 1.91 27.21
C THR A 811 32.45 2.86 28.33
N GLN A 812 31.15 3.19 28.47
CA GLN A 812 30.64 4.02 29.57
C GLN A 812 29.94 3.26 30.71
N LYS A 813 29.90 1.92 30.69
CA LYS A 813 29.39 1.13 31.83
C LYS A 813 30.38 0.98 33.00
N THR A 814 31.60 1.49 32.86
CA THR A 814 32.54 1.58 33.98
C THR A 814 32.40 2.93 34.65
N ILE A 815 32.07 2.91 35.94
CA ILE A 815 31.90 4.03 36.89
C ILE A 815 30.45 4.53 37.02
N THR A 816 29.63 3.75 37.75
CA THR A 816 29.20 4.11 39.11
C THR A 816 28.54 2.89 39.78
N PHE A 817 29.07 2.50 40.94
CA PHE A 817 28.43 1.60 41.92
C PHE A 817 27.44 2.37 42.78
#